data_AF-A0A931NX76-F1
#
_entry.id   AF-A0A931NX76-F1
#
_cell.length_a   1.000
_cell.length_b   1.000
_cell.length_c   1.000
_cell.angle_alpha   90.00
_cell.angle_beta   90.00
_cell.angle_gamma   90.00
#
_symmetry.space_group_name_H-M   'P 1'
#
loop_
_entity.id
_entity.type
_entity.pdbx_description
1 polymer ?
#
loop_
_entity_poly.entity_id
_entity_poly.type
_entity_poly.pdbx_seq_one_letter_code
_entity_poly.pdbx_strand_id
1 'polypeptide(L)'
;MFGVSVPAYAQQAPPRNQPVNDGCFTLLKDVPKSALTGRPNVRPVAFQAATVNWDVLKGVLATAPLEAVPQAQAPIVMSLPMPDGWMARFNVVESPMMEPGLAAKFPDMKTYQGQGIDDPTATVRFDYTPQGFHAFIRSANGDVFVDPYDGGDLSTVVSYFKSDLHRTTNWVCHAVDENPQPEPEVPAETPKNQTRGGGYEQRAGEFVTRHQYRLAVATTAEYTIFHSTLNGHSVNVTDGLAAVVTAVNRINEVYDTEVAVRFILVANNNLVIFTNPVTDGYANDGSQSDRDINQSKLDSGVGNGAYDVGHVFETGPGGIAFFRAPCSTNNKGKGLSGIDMPINDSFWVDYVAHEMGHQFDGRHNFNSCGGGPGDDISLAFEPGSGSTIMCYAGICGTDDLQPHSDVMFGQNSLERINAFIATTQCDTESFTGNHAPTISDAGRLYIIPSQTPFTLTPITYGDSDGDALTFSWEQTDTGAPVPLPLSDNGASPLFRVFPFTTTPSRTIPNLDAIRTNMLTVGEVLPASSRSLNFRCVVRDNHVGGGGTAWATRRLVVDPTSGPFRVTSPNTNVSWFGTHTITWDKANTDIAPVSCLNVRILLSLDSGATFPIVLASSVPNTGSASVVIPADTTPTTHARIKIEGINNIFFDESDVDFRIVAPPQNVAFALTGSNTFSDNEPNGNRNGGIDPGENNIAVYVQVINNGLLTGTNVRGTLSTVQSGVTVTTPTAFYPNLATNSPQVNLTPYIISISPNFACNPTGTINLRLTLTSDQGGTLTNVPFTFPIGTLPLPIDHVFSFRGPAVPIPDFPGPAATINIPVSGLTDPVTAVKVSFDGSLCTAQQGATTVGIEHSYVSDLQVTLTSPTSGLTQGRSVIIMNRPGYVAPTSQNPLGGDNSGNNFCSTYLEDNAASGLSIQNVTAGDAPFSNHYVPNASFSPFRSLSGNLLNGVWTLSVQDLSGGDTGNVRAFSLIITTQKARFCQPAGSPCDPDYNQDGAVDQGDVDYLINVIAGGANPSGRDPDFNQDGVADQTDVDALVNAVAGGGCP
;
A
#
# COMPACT_ATOMS: atom_id res chain seq x y z
N MET A 1 -16.27 0.35 33.95
CA MET A 1 -15.42 1.01 32.94
C MET A 1 -14.52 -0.04 32.34
N PHE A 2 -14.98 -0.72 31.29
CA PHE A 2 -14.14 -1.53 30.41
C PHE A 2 -14.20 -0.83 29.06
N GLY A 3 -13.07 -0.29 28.59
CA GLY A 3 -12.97 0.22 27.23
C GLY A 3 -13.05 -0.96 26.29
N VAL A 4 -14.15 -1.09 25.56
CA VAL A 4 -14.30 -2.10 24.53
C VAL A 4 -13.56 -1.57 23.29
N SER A 5 -12.31 -2.01 23.10
CA SER A 5 -11.67 -1.93 21.79
C SER A 5 -12.32 -2.98 20.90
N VAL A 6 -13.20 -2.56 19.99
CA VAL A 6 -13.74 -3.42 18.94
C VAL A 6 -12.65 -3.56 17.86
N PRO A 7 -12.32 -4.76 17.36
CA PRO A 7 -11.23 -4.93 16.42
C PRO A 7 -11.59 -4.28 15.07
N ALA A 8 -10.77 -3.32 14.63
CA ALA A 8 -10.77 -2.83 13.26
C ALA A 8 -10.30 -3.95 12.30
N TYR A 9 -10.84 -3.99 11.09
CA TYR A 9 -10.40 -4.91 10.04
C TYR A 9 -8.89 -4.81 9.81
N ALA A 10 -8.21 -5.96 9.79
CA ALA A 10 -6.80 -6.01 9.44
C ALA A 10 -6.62 -5.59 7.97
N GLN A 11 -5.80 -4.57 7.72
CA GLN A 11 -5.47 -4.08 6.39
C GLN A 11 -4.85 -5.19 5.53
N GLN A 12 -5.63 -5.84 4.68
CA GLN A 12 -5.14 -6.85 3.71
C GLN A 12 -5.42 -6.50 2.24
N ALA A 13 -5.85 -5.27 1.93
CA ALA A 13 -5.96 -4.81 0.55
C ALA A 13 -4.67 -4.07 0.09
N PRO A 14 -4.26 -4.20 -1.18
CA PRO A 14 -3.12 -3.46 -1.73
C PRO A 14 -3.34 -1.93 -1.64
N PRO A 15 -2.27 -1.12 -1.65
CA PRO A 15 -2.36 0.32 -1.38
C PRO A 15 -3.25 1.02 -2.43
N ARG A 16 -4.47 1.40 -2.04
CA ARG A 16 -5.28 2.35 -2.82
C ARG A 16 -4.75 3.75 -2.51
N ASN A 17 -4.57 4.57 -3.55
CA ASN A 17 -4.14 5.98 -3.42
C ASN A 17 -5.03 6.70 -2.39
N GLN A 18 -4.45 7.57 -1.55
CA GLN A 18 -5.23 8.32 -0.56
C GLN A 18 -6.43 9.04 -1.22
N PRO A 19 -7.66 8.80 -0.75
CA PRO A 19 -8.85 9.37 -1.38
C PRO A 19 -8.96 10.87 -1.15
N VAL A 20 -9.71 11.53 -2.05
CA VAL A 20 -10.12 12.93 -1.94
C VAL A 20 -10.98 13.06 -0.68
N ASN A 21 -10.53 13.83 0.31
CA ASN A 21 -11.39 14.18 1.45
C ASN A 21 -12.37 15.28 1.02
N ASP A 22 -13.58 14.88 0.64
CA ASP A 22 -14.68 15.81 0.33
C ASP A 22 -15.26 16.50 1.59
N GLY A 23 -14.83 16.08 2.79
CA GLY A 23 -15.23 16.64 4.07
C GLY A 23 -16.59 16.17 4.57
N CYS A 24 -17.29 15.27 3.85
CA CYS A 24 -18.60 14.76 4.23
C CYS A 24 -18.53 13.85 5.46
N PHE A 25 -17.50 13.02 5.55
CA PHE A 25 -17.28 12.08 6.65
C PHE A 25 -15.86 12.21 7.23
N THR A 26 -15.74 11.97 8.54
CA THR A 26 -14.45 11.83 9.21
C THR A 26 -14.40 10.49 9.93
N LEU A 27 -13.48 9.62 9.53
CA LEU A 27 -13.31 8.31 10.17
C LEU A 27 -12.84 8.48 11.64
N LEU A 28 -13.44 7.69 12.52
CA LEU A 28 -13.13 7.68 13.94
C LEU A 28 -12.31 6.46 14.33
N LYS A 29 -11.41 6.63 15.30
CA LYS A 29 -10.70 5.50 15.90
C LYS A 29 -11.58 4.70 16.87
N ASP A 30 -12.44 5.42 17.61
CA ASP A 30 -13.35 4.86 18.60
C ASP A 30 -14.71 5.54 18.49
N VAL A 31 -15.78 4.81 18.79
CA VAL A 31 -17.13 5.38 18.90
C VAL A 31 -17.17 6.36 20.09
N PRO A 32 -17.76 7.56 19.94
CA PRO A 32 -17.90 8.51 21.03
C PRO A 32 -18.61 7.90 22.24
N LYS A 33 -18.14 8.21 23.46
CA LYS A 33 -18.73 7.68 24.71
C LYS A 33 -20.23 7.98 24.86
N SER A 34 -20.69 9.11 24.34
CA SER A 34 -22.10 9.48 24.31
C SER A 34 -22.94 8.47 23.54
N ALA A 35 -22.50 8.11 22.33
CA ALA A 35 -23.19 7.15 21.45
C ALA A 35 -23.15 5.71 22.01
N LEU A 36 -22.14 5.36 22.81
CA LEU A 36 -22.08 4.08 23.53
C LEU A 36 -23.13 3.96 24.64
N THR A 37 -23.60 5.08 25.20
CA THR A 37 -24.59 5.11 26.27
C THR A 37 -26.02 5.36 25.80
N GLY A 38 -26.21 5.69 24.52
CA GLY A 38 -27.51 5.95 23.91
C GLY A 38 -28.29 4.69 23.54
N ARG A 39 -29.42 4.86 22.85
CA ARG A 39 -30.28 3.76 22.39
C ARG A 39 -29.70 3.19 21.09
N PRO A 40 -29.19 1.95 21.11
CA PRO A 40 -28.66 1.33 19.90
C PRO A 40 -29.63 1.40 18.73
N ASN A 41 -29.14 1.82 17.56
CA ASN A 41 -29.83 1.54 16.30
C ASN A 41 -29.27 0.21 15.73
N VAL A 42 -27.98 0.19 15.36
CA VAL A 42 -27.30 -1.04 14.89
C VAL A 42 -26.15 -1.47 15.81
N ARG A 43 -25.89 -2.78 15.91
CA ARG A 43 -24.79 -3.37 16.71
C ARG A 43 -24.05 -4.48 15.94
N PRO A 44 -23.21 -4.13 14.94
CA PRO A 44 -22.37 -5.09 14.24
C PRO A 44 -21.23 -5.57 15.14
N VAL A 45 -20.71 -6.78 14.90
CA VAL A 45 -19.54 -7.32 15.62
C VAL A 45 -18.23 -6.66 15.23
N ALA A 46 -18.15 -6.18 13.99
CA ALA A 46 -17.02 -5.46 13.43
C ALA A 46 -17.55 -4.32 12.56
N PHE A 47 -16.94 -3.14 12.68
CA PHE A 47 -17.35 -1.95 11.94
C PHE A 47 -16.28 -0.86 11.99
N GLN A 48 -16.38 0.11 11.08
CA GLN A 48 -15.63 1.37 11.10
C GLN A 48 -16.58 2.53 11.42
N ALA A 49 -16.32 3.28 12.47
CA ALA A 49 -17.12 4.45 12.83
C ALA A 49 -16.69 5.71 12.07
N ALA A 50 -17.62 6.61 11.80
CA ALA A 50 -17.35 7.92 11.21
C ALA A 50 -18.32 8.98 11.75
N THR A 51 -17.91 10.26 11.72
CA THR A 51 -18.82 11.39 11.94
C THR A 51 -19.25 12.02 10.62
N VAL A 52 -20.53 12.34 10.50
CA VAL A 52 -21.12 13.08 9.39
C VAL A 52 -20.97 14.58 9.61
N ASN A 53 -20.47 15.30 8.62
CA ASN A 53 -20.54 16.77 8.58
C ASN A 53 -21.77 17.19 7.76
N TRP A 54 -22.88 17.45 8.44
CA TRP A 54 -24.18 17.71 7.82
C TRP A 54 -24.20 18.89 6.86
N ASP A 55 -23.51 19.99 7.19
CA ASP A 55 -23.49 21.19 6.35
C ASP A 55 -22.73 20.92 5.04
N VAL A 56 -21.59 20.22 5.13
CA VAL A 56 -20.79 19.84 3.95
C VAL A 56 -21.52 18.81 3.12
N LEU A 57 -22.04 17.75 3.75
CA LEU A 57 -22.80 16.69 3.08
C LEU A 57 -23.97 17.27 2.28
N LYS A 58 -24.82 18.07 2.92
CA LYS A 58 -25.99 18.68 2.24
C LYS A 58 -25.55 19.67 1.15
N GLY A 59 -24.47 20.42 1.38
CA GLY A 59 -23.90 21.33 0.39
C GLY A 59 -23.40 20.61 -0.86
N VAL A 60 -22.68 19.50 -0.70
CA VAL A 60 -22.20 18.64 -1.80
C VAL A 60 -23.38 18.01 -2.54
N LEU A 61 -24.30 17.38 -1.81
CA LEU A 61 -25.44 16.67 -2.40
C LEU A 61 -26.44 17.59 -3.10
N ALA A 62 -26.56 18.85 -2.70
CA ALA A 62 -27.37 19.84 -3.40
C ALA A 62 -26.86 20.18 -4.83
N THR A 63 -25.62 19.79 -5.15
CA THR A 63 -25.03 19.96 -6.48
C THR A 63 -25.13 18.70 -7.36
N ALA A 64 -25.64 17.59 -6.82
CA ALA A 64 -25.83 16.36 -7.58
C ALA A 64 -26.87 16.60 -8.70
N PRO A 65 -26.58 16.18 -9.95
CA PRO A 65 -27.59 16.24 -11.01
C PRO A 65 -28.68 15.18 -10.76
N LEU A 66 -29.88 15.39 -11.30
CA LEU A 66 -30.95 14.39 -11.30
C LEU A 66 -30.63 13.22 -12.26
N GLU A 67 -31.00 12.00 -11.91
CA GLU A 67 -30.71 10.77 -12.67
C GLU A 67 -31.23 10.74 -14.12
N ALA A 68 -32.23 11.56 -14.48
CA ALA A 68 -32.96 11.50 -15.76
C ALA A 68 -32.80 12.76 -16.63
N VAL A 69 -31.75 13.57 -16.41
CA VAL A 69 -31.46 14.76 -17.23
C VAL A 69 -30.10 14.62 -17.93
N PRO A 70 -29.85 15.31 -19.06
CA PRO A 70 -28.55 15.27 -19.75
C PRO A 70 -27.35 15.58 -18.84
N GLN A 71 -27.55 16.38 -17.78
CA GLN A 71 -26.54 16.69 -16.76
C GLN A 71 -26.12 15.50 -15.90
N ALA A 72 -26.87 14.39 -15.90
CA ALA A 72 -26.46 13.12 -15.28
C ALA A 72 -25.16 12.56 -15.89
N GLN A 73 -24.74 13.05 -17.06
CA GLN A 73 -23.43 12.77 -17.66
C GLN A 73 -22.24 13.39 -16.90
N ALA A 74 -22.50 14.29 -15.94
CA ALA A 74 -21.50 14.88 -15.05
C ALA A 74 -21.87 14.62 -13.58
N PRO A 75 -21.82 13.36 -13.11
CA PRO A 75 -22.10 13.02 -11.72
C PRO A 75 -21.13 13.72 -10.78
N ILE A 76 -21.55 13.96 -9.54
CA ILE A 76 -20.62 14.40 -8.50
C ILE A 76 -19.81 13.21 -8.00
N VAL A 77 -18.59 13.45 -7.52
CA VAL A 77 -17.81 12.42 -6.84
C VAL A 77 -17.99 12.59 -5.33
N MET A 78 -18.45 11.53 -4.67
CA MET A 78 -18.62 11.49 -3.22
C MET A 78 -17.92 10.28 -2.63
N SER A 79 -17.34 10.44 -1.45
CA SER A 79 -16.63 9.40 -0.73
C SER A 79 -17.47 8.86 0.43
N LEU A 80 -17.59 7.54 0.54
CA LEU A 80 -18.31 6.85 1.62
C LEU A 80 -17.35 6.02 2.49
N PRO A 81 -17.57 5.96 3.81
CA PRO A 81 -16.75 5.14 4.70
C PRO A 81 -16.98 3.65 4.45
N MET A 82 -15.89 2.89 4.39
CA MET A 82 -15.89 1.43 4.25
C MET A 82 -15.47 0.74 5.56
N PRO A 83 -15.86 -0.53 5.79
CA PRO A 83 -15.57 -1.24 7.05
C PRO A 83 -14.07 -1.46 7.29
N ASP A 84 -13.27 -1.46 6.22
CA ASP A 84 -11.82 -1.65 6.24
C ASP A 84 -11.01 -0.41 6.65
N GLY A 85 -11.68 0.69 7.02
CA GLY A 85 -11.04 1.93 7.43
C GLY A 85 -10.64 2.84 6.26
N TRP A 86 -11.07 2.54 5.03
CA TRP A 86 -10.87 3.38 3.86
C TRP A 86 -12.15 4.13 3.46
N MET A 87 -12.01 5.06 2.52
CA MET A 87 -13.14 5.73 1.89
C MET A 87 -13.22 5.26 0.42
N ALA A 88 -14.40 4.84 -0.02
CA ALA A 88 -14.66 4.46 -1.42
C ALA A 88 -15.37 5.59 -2.16
N ARG A 89 -14.93 5.89 -3.39
CA ARG A 89 -15.48 6.96 -4.21
C ARG A 89 -16.54 6.45 -5.18
N PHE A 90 -17.61 7.23 -5.32
CA PHE A 90 -18.74 6.93 -6.20
C PHE A 90 -19.07 8.13 -7.08
N ASN A 91 -19.47 7.85 -8.32
CA ASN A 91 -20.15 8.79 -9.21
C ASN A 91 -21.63 8.82 -8.81
N VAL A 92 -22.09 9.94 -8.25
CA VAL A 92 -23.39 10.07 -7.60
C VAL A 92 -24.33 11.03 -8.34
N VAL A 93 -25.61 10.65 -8.38
CA VAL A 93 -26.73 11.45 -8.88
C VAL A 93 -27.89 11.44 -7.88
N GLU A 94 -28.69 12.51 -7.85
CA GLU A 94 -29.97 12.51 -7.12
C GLU A 94 -30.96 11.59 -7.85
N SER A 95 -31.55 10.67 -7.08
CA SER A 95 -32.40 9.60 -7.57
C SER A 95 -33.70 9.59 -6.77
N PRO A 96 -34.65 10.51 -7.06
CA PRO A 96 -35.87 10.67 -6.28
C PRO A 96 -36.76 9.42 -6.36
N MET A 97 -37.21 8.92 -5.20
CA MET A 97 -38.16 7.79 -5.11
C MET A 97 -39.53 8.16 -4.55
N MET A 98 -39.85 9.45 -4.52
CA MET A 98 -41.15 9.95 -4.12
C MET A 98 -41.75 10.72 -5.29
N GLU A 99 -43.04 10.48 -5.58
CA GLU A 99 -43.76 11.33 -6.52
C GLU A 99 -43.70 12.81 -6.07
N PRO A 100 -43.73 13.77 -7.01
CA PRO A 100 -43.50 15.19 -6.71
C PRO A 100 -44.36 15.76 -5.58
N GLY A 101 -45.61 15.29 -5.45
CA GLY A 101 -46.53 15.72 -4.41
C GLY A 101 -46.14 15.27 -2.99
N LEU A 102 -45.50 14.09 -2.85
CA LEU A 102 -44.99 13.61 -1.57
C LEU A 102 -43.66 14.29 -1.24
N ALA A 103 -42.75 14.36 -2.21
CA ALA A 103 -41.45 15.02 -2.06
C ALA A 103 -41.58 16.50 -1.64
N ALA A 104 -42.59 17.22 -2.18
CA ALA A 104 -42.85 18.60 -1.79
C ALA A 104 -43.34 18.78 -0.34
N LYS A 105 -44.02 17.76 0.23
CA LYS A 105 -44.46 17.77 1.65
C LYS A 105 -43.31 17.42 2.60
N PHE A 106 -42.34 16.63 2.15
CA PHE A 106 -41.21 16.13 2.94
C PHE A 106 -39.87 16.43 2.25
N PRO A 107 -39.48 17.72 2.10
CA PRO A 107 -38.31 18.12 1.33
C PRO A 107 -36.97 17.69 1.95
N ASP A 108 -36.96 17.37 3.25
CA ASP A 108 -35.79 16.93 4.02
C ASP A 108 -35.53 15.41 3.92
N MET A 109 -36.21 14.71 3.01
CA MET A 109 -35.96 13.30 2.68
C MET A 109 -35.46 13.21 1.24
N LYS A 110 -34.17 12.94 1.06
CA LYS A 110 -33.50 12.91 -0.24
C LYS A 110 -32.75 11.62 -0.44
N THR A 111 -32.76 11.14 -1.69
CA THR A 111 -32.27 9.82 -2.07
C THR A 111 -31.38 9.91 -3.29
N TYR A 112 -30.33 9.11 -3.30
CA TYR A 112 -29.25 9.16 -4.27
C TYR A 112 -28.84 7.75 -4.68
N GLN A 113 -28.22 7.64 -5.85
CA GLN A 113 -27.59 6.41 -6.33
C GLN A 113 -26.19 6.72 -6.89
N GLY A 114 -25.33 5.70 -6.98
CA GLY A 114 -24.04 5.87 -7.64
C GLY A 114 -23.34 4.58 -8.06
N GLN A 115 -22.42 4.74 -9.01
CA GLN A 115 -21.48 3.71 -9.46
C GLN A 115 -20.12 3.91 -8.81
N GLY A 116 -19.49 2.82 -8.36
CA GLY A 116 -18.16 2.84 -7.78
C GLY A 116 -17.08 3.24 -8.79
N ILE A 117 -16.14 4.07 -8.34
CA ILE A 117 -14.96 4.50 -9.13
C ILE A 117 -13.77 3.61 -8.78
N ASP A 118 -13.58 3.33 -7.49
CA ASP A 118 -12.46 2.53 -6.99
C ASP A 118 -12.73 1.02 -7.12
N ASP A 119 -14.00 0.64 -7.14
CA ASP A 119 -14.50 -0.69 -7.44
C ASP A 119 -15.63 -0.56 -8.46
N PRO A 120 -15.37 -0.84 -9.75
CA PRO A 120 -16.37 -0.72 -10.79
C PRO A 120 -17.56 -1.67 -10.65
N THR A 121 -17.43 -2.75 -9.86
CA THR A 121 -18.55 -3.67 -9.57
C THR A 121 -19.48 -3.12 -8.50
N ALA A 122 -19.08 -2.04 -7.82
CA ALA A 122 -19.84 -1.53 -6.70
C ALA A 122 -20.96 -0.57 -7.15
N THR A 123 -22.17 -0.80 -6.65
CA THR A 123 -23.29 0.14 -6.73
C THR A 123 -23.67 0.59 -5.34
N VAL A 124 -24.24 1.79 -5.23
CA VAL A 124 -24.73 2.32 -3.96
C VAL A 124 -26.06 3.02 -4.13
N ARG A 125 -26.92 2.85 -3.12
CA ARG A 125 -27.99 3.79 -2.82
C ARG A 125 -27.88 4.29 -1.40
N PHE A 126 -28.14 5.58 -1.24
CA PHE A 126 -28.10 6.21 0.07
C PHE A 126 -29.12 7.33 0.16
N ASP A 127 -29.43 7.70 1.40
CA ASP A 127 -30.37 8.75 1.73
C ASP A 127 -29.88 9.58 2.90
N TYR A 128 -30.41 10.79 2.98
CA TYR A 128 -30.51 11.47 4.26
C TYR A 128 -31.96 11.85 4.51
N THR A 129 -32.42 11.54 5.71
CA THR A 129 -33.77 11.80 6.20
C THR A 129 -33.69 12.42 7.60
N PRO A 130 -34.82 12.81 8.22
CA PRO A 130 -34.83 13.17 9.64
C PRO A 130 -34.32 12.06 10.58
N GLN A 131 -34.17 10.82 10.10
CA GLN A 131 -33.58 9.71 10.85
C GLN A 131 -32.06 9.55 10.64
N GLY A 132 -31.41 10.43 9.88
CA GLY A 132 -29.96 10.39 9.67
C GLY A 132 -29.57 9.97 8.26
N PHE A 133 -28.31 9.58 8.10
CA PHE A 133 -27.71 9.16 6.83
C PHE A 133 -27.64 7.64 6.80
N HIS A 134 -28.16 7.04 5.73
CA HIS A 134 -28.11 5.60 5.50
C HIS A 134 -27.54 5.31 4.11
N ALA A 135 -26.68 4.30 3.99
CA ALA A 135 -26.21 3.82 2.69
C ALA A 135 -26.21 2.29 2.63
N PHE A 136 -26.46 1.76 1.43
CA PHE A 136 -26.27 0.36 1.08
C PHE A 136 -25.42 0.28 -0.18
N ILE A 137 -24.24 -0.33 -0.04
CA ILE A 137 -23.26 -0.55 -1.09
C ILE A 137 -23.22 -2.05 -1.39
N ARG A 138 -23.50 -2.43 -2.64
CA ARG A 138 -23.32 -3.79 -3.15
C ARG A 138 -22.01 -3.86 -3.93
N SER A 139 -21.27 -4.95 -3.82
CA SER A 139 -19.98 -5.14 -4.50
C SER A 139 -19.60 -6.62 -4.55
N ALA A 140 -18.74 -7.00 -5.51
CA ALA A 140 -18.10 -8.32 -5.53
C ALA A 140 -17.23 -8.60 -4.28
N ASN A 141 -16.88 -7.57 -3.50
CA ASN A 141 -16.13 -7.67 -2.25
C ASN A 141 -17.02 -7.79 -1.00
N GLY A 142 -18.34 -7.85 -1.18
CA GLY A 142 -19.33 -7.99 -0.11
C GLY A 142 -20.25 -6.78 0.04
N ASP A 143 -21.40 -7.03 0.67
CA ASP A 143 -22.43 -6.03 0.93
C ASP A 143 -22.10 -5.20 2.18
N VAL A 144 -22.10 -3.88 2.03
CA VAL A 144 -21.71 -2.92 3.07
C VAL A 144 -22.85 -1.95 3.36
N PHE A 145 -23.05 -1.67 4.65
CA PHE A 145 -24.04 -0.72 5.12
C PHE A 145 -23.39 0.40 5.91
N VAL A 146 -23.98 1.59 5.81
CA VAL A 146 -23.65 2.74 6.66
C VAL A 146 -24.92 3.18 7.36
N ASP A 147 -24.91 3.17 8.69
CA ASP A 147 -26.08 3.49 9.52
C ASP A 147 -25.72 4.37 10.72
N PRO A 148 -26.65 5.19 11.23
CA PRO A 148 -26.49 5.84 12.54
C PRO A 148 -26.25 4.79 13.62
N TYR A 149 -25.25 5.02 14.49
CA TYR A 149 -24.93 4.06 15.56
C TYR A 149 -25.92 4.11 16.73
N ASP A 150 -26.48 5.29 16.98
CA ASP A 150 -27.36 5.61 18.11
C ASP A 150 -28.54 6.45 17.60
N GLY A 151 -29.78 6.09 17.96
CA GLY A 151 -30.97 6.85 17.57
C GLY A 151 -30.98 8.28 18.13
N GLY A 152 -30.25 8.53 19.22
CA GLY A 152 -30.09 9.87 19.79
C GLY A 152 -29.01 10.75 19.16
N ASP A 153 -28.06 10.16 18.41
CA ASP A 153 -26.95 10.86 17.75
C ASP A 153 -26.85 10.47 16.28
N LEU A 154 -27.49 11.28 15.43
CA LEU A 154 -27.51 11.07 13.98
C LEU A 154 -26.20 11.45 13.29
N SER A 155 -25.24 12.05 14.01
CA SER A 155 -23.95 12.46 13.42
C SER A 155 -22.90 11.34 13.48
N THR A 156 -23.08 10.35 14.34
CA THR A 156 -22.18 9.19 14.42
C THR A 156 -22.76 8.03 13.64
N VAL A 157 -22.08 7.63 12.56
CA VAL A 157 -22.44 6.47 11.73
C VAL A 157 -21.40 5.36 11.87
N VAL A 158 -21.81 4.13 11.55
CA VAL A 158 -20.91 2.97 11.43
C VAL A 158 -21.06 2.33 10.07
N SER A 159 -19.93 1.98 9.46
CA SER A 159 -19.81 1.22 8.22
C SER A 159 -19.42 -0.23 8.53
N TYR A 160 -20.17 -1.21 8.05
CA TYR A 160 -20.00 -2.62 8.40
C TYR A 160 -20.44 -3.55 7.27
N PHE A 161 -19.93 -4.78 7.24
CA PHE A 161 -20.41 -5.79 6.29
C PHE A 161 -21.69 -6.44 6.82
N LYS A 162 -22.59 -6.85 5.92
CA LYS A 162 -23.80 -7.60 6.28
C LYS A 162 -23.49 -8.79 7.19
N SER A 163 -22.39 -9.50 6.89
CA SER A 163 -21.94 -10.68 7.63
C SER A 163 -21.62 -10.43 9.11
N ASP A 164 -21.40 -9.17 9.50
CA ASP A 164 -21.08 -8.79 10.87
C ASP A 164 -22.33 -8.49 11.72
N LEU A 165 -23.52 -8.56 11.13
CA LEU A 165 -24.76 -8.44 11.89
C LEU A 165 -25.09 -9.76 12.58
N HIS A 166 -25.57 -9.65 13.82
CA HIS A 166 -26.16 -10.79 14.51
C HIS A 166 -27.65 -10.87 14.23
N ARG A 167 -28.13 -12.09 13.96
CA ARG A 167 -29.56 -12.36 13.94
C ARG A 167 -30.14 -12.29 15.34
N THR A 168 -31.18 -11.47 15.53
CA THR A 168 -31.78 -11.22 16.85
C THR A 168 -33.10 -11.95 17.09
N THR A 169 -33.75 -12.52 16.07
CA THR A 169 -35.10 -13.11 16.21
C THR A 169 -35.39 -14.32 15.31
N ASN A 170 -36.40 -15.10 15.72
CA ASN A 170 -37.03 -16.14 14.93
C ASN A 170 -38.08 -15.52 14.02
N TRP A 171 -37.89 -15.57 12.71
CA TRP A 171 -38.82 -15.08 11.69
C TRP A 171 -39.42 -16.24 10.90
N VAL A 172 -40.65 -16.08 10.42
CA VAL A 172 -41.38 -17.09 9.63
C VAL A 172 -42.04 -16.40 8.43
N CYS A 173 -41.78 -16.92 7.23
CA CYS A 173 -42.50 -16.53 6.02
C CYS A 173 -43.73 -17.41 5.80
N HIS A 174 -44.81 -16.79 5.32
CA HIS A 174 -45.95 -17.49 4.74
C HIS A 174 -46.30 -16.91 3.37
N ALA A 175 -46.32 -17.72 2.31
CA ALA A 175 -46.83 -17.30 1.01
C ALA A 175 -48.11 -18.06 0.66
N VAL A 176 -49.09 -17.41 0.02
CA VAL A 176 -50.41 -18.00 -0.25
C VAL A 176 -50.81 -17.79 -1.72
N ASP A 177 -51.23 -18.88 -2.36
CA ASP A 177 -51.84 -18.87 -3.69
C ASP A 177 -53.36 -19.12 -3.57
N GLU A 178 -54.16 -18.05 -3.52
CA GLU A 178 -55.63 -18.18 -3.33
C GLU A 178 -56.39 -18.38 -4.65
N ASN A 179 -55.67 -18.47 -5.77
CA ASN A 179 -56.28 -18.70 -7.07
C ASN A 179 -55.29 -19.47 -7.96
N PRO A 180 -55.26 -20.81 -7.91
CA PRO A 180 -54.51 -21.62 -8.84
C PRO A 180 -55.14 -21.46 -10.23
N GLN A 181 -54.85 -20.34 -10.89
CA GLN A 181 -54.92 -20.30 -12.33
C GLN A 181 -53.99 -21.41 -12.78
N PRO A 182 -54.40 -22.28 -13.72
CA PRO A 182 -53.51 -23.31 -14.22
C PRO A 182 -52.22 -22.61 -14.62
N GLU A 183 -51.11 -23.02 -14.01
CA GLU A 183 -49.80 -22.62 -14.46
C GLU A 183 -49.81 -22.76 -15.99
N PRO A 184 -49.35 -21.77 -16.76
CA PRO A 184 -48.98 -22.09 -18.13
C PRO A 184 -47.98 -23.25 -18.01
N GLU A 185 -48.39 -24.45 -18.43
CA GLU A 185 -47.56 -25.65 -18.38
C GLU A 185 -46.17 -25.27 -18.90
N VAL A 186 -45.20 -25.18 -18.00
CA VAL A 186 -43.80 -25.22 -18.41
C VAL A 186 -43.61 -26.66 -18.88
N PRO A 187 -43.46 -26.93 -20.19
CA PRO A 187 -43.48 -28.30 -20.67
C PRO A 187 -42.35 -29.06 -19.99
N ALA A 188 -42.68 -30.19 -19.36
CA ALA A 188 -41.70 -31.12 -18.83
C ALA A 188 -40.62 -31.36 -19.91
N GLU A 189 -39.37 -31.00 -19.61
CA GLU A 189 -38.25 -31.08 -20.54
C GLU A 189 -38.09 -32.53 -21.05
N THR A 190 -38.66 -32.80 -22.21
CA THR A 190 -38.21 -33.89 -23.07
C THR A 190 -37.18 -33.28 -24.01
N PRO A 191 -35.98 -33.89 -24.15
CA PRO A 191 -34.90 -33.29 -24.90
C PRO A 191 -35.26 -33.28 -26.39
N LYS A 192 -35.65 -32.11 -26.91
CA LYS A 192 -35.75 -31.87 -28.35
C LYS A 192 -35.10 -30.56 -28.73
N ASN A 193 -34.10 -30.71 -29.60
CA ASN A 193 -33.39 -29.70 -30.35
C ASN A 193 -34.20 -28.42 -30.66
N GLN A 194 -33.58 -27.29 -30.30
CA GLN A 194 -33.56 -26.01 -31.00
C GLN A 194 -34.90 -25.36 -31.46
N THR A 195 -35.04 -24.11 -31.01
CA THR A 195 -35.83 -22.98 -31.53
C THR A 195 -37.29 -22.81 -31.05
N ARG A 196 -37.41 -21.85 -30.11
CA ARG A 196 -38.59 -21.07 -29.65
C ARG A 196 -39.61 -21.73 -28.67
N GLY A 197 -39.60 -21.20 -27.43
CA GLY A 197 -40.64 -21.30 -26.39
C GLY A 197 -40.21 -22.17 -25.20
N GLY A 198 -40.21 -21.74 -23.93
CA GLY A 198 -40.53 -20.45 -23.32
C GLY A 198 -40.08 -20.48 -21.84
N GLY A 199 -39.03 -19.73 -21.55
CA GLY A 199 -38.63 -19.18 -20.26
C GLY A 199 -38.17 -17.76 -20.58
N TYR A 200 -38.52 -16.76 -19.77
CA TYR A 200 -38.16 -15.38 -20.08
C TYR A 200 -36.68 -15.17 -19.75
N GLU A 201 -35.82 -15.35 -20.74
CA GLU A 201 -34.43 -14.87 -20.70
C GLU A 201 -34.45 -13.41 -21.15
N GLN A 202 -33.94 -12.48 -20.32
CA GLN A 202 -33.46 -11.19 -20.83
C GLN A 202 -32.38 -11.55 -21.84
N ARG A 203 -32.63 -11.39 -23.15
CA ARG A 203 -31.76 -12.05 -24.12
C ARG A 203 -30.40 -11.39 -24.05
N ALA A 204 -29.36 -12.22 -23.97
CA ALA A 204 -27.97 -11.78 -23.97
C ALA A 204 -27.73 -10.67 -25.01
N GLY A 205 -27.26 -9.50 -24.56
CA GLY A 205 -26.98 -8.35 -25.41
C GLY A 205 -28.19 -7.52 -25.86
N GLU A 206 -29.41 -7.78 -25.38
CA GLU A 206 -30.55 -6.87 -25.56
C GLU A 206 -30.49 -5.70 -24.58
N PHE A 207 -31.13 -4.59 -24.93
CA PHE A 207 -31.24 -3.43 -24.06
C PHE A 207 -31.97 -3.78 -22.75
N VAL A 208 -31.43 -3.29 -21.63
CA VAL A 208 -32.11 -3.38 -20.34
C VAL A 208 -33.20 -2.30 -20.28
N THR A 209 -34.43 -2.73 -20.05
CA THR A 209 -35.56 -1.84 -19.76
C THR A 209 -35.77 -1.78 -18.26
N ARG A 210 -35.82 -0.57 -17.69
CA ARG A 210 -36.19 -0.40 -16.28
C ARG A 210 -37.69 -0.22 -16.14
N HIS A 211 -38.31 -1.06 -15.30
CA HIS A 211 -39.73 -1.08 -14.99
C HIS A 211 -40.01 -0.33 -13.68
N GLN A 212 -40.68 0.82 -13.76
CA GLN A 212 -41.00 1.65 -12.60
C GLN A 212 -42.42 1.38 -12.11
N TYR A 213 -42.59 0.93 -10.87
CA TYR A 213 -43.89 0.70 -10.23
C TYR A 213 -44.17 1.75 -9.16
N ARG A 214 -45.39 2.30 -9.17
CA ARG A 214 -45.87 3.15 -8.07
C ARG A 214 -46.17 2.28 -6.86
N LEU A 215 -45.44 2.51 -5.78
CA LEU A 215 -45.52 1.77 -4.53
C LEU A 215 -46.32 2.56 -3.49
N ALA A 216 -47.28 1.89 -2.85
CA ALA A 216 -47.95 2.39 -1.66
C ALA A 216 -47.58 1.53 -0.44
N VAL A 217 -46.86 2.12 0.52
CA VAL A 217 -46.44 1.45 1.75
C VAL A 217 -47.25 2.00 2.92
N ALA A 218 -48.08 1.15 3.52
CA ALA A 218 -48.72 1.43 4.79
C ALA A 218 -47.77 1.07 5.95
N THR A 219 -48.00 1.66 7.12
CA THR A 219 -47.33 1.25 8.36
C THR A 219 -48.36 1.10 9.46
N THR A 220 -48.28 0.04 10.27
CA THR A 220 -49.04 -0.02 11.52
C THR A 220 -48.65 1.13 12.44
N ALA A 221 -49.51 1.47 13.38
CA ALA A 221 -49.20 2.51 14.34
C ALA A 221 -48.01 2.14 15.23
N GLU A 222 -47.84 0.86 15.56
CA GLU A 222 -46.72 0.33 16.33
C GLU A 222 -45.39 0.55 15.61
N TYR A 223 -45.34 0.32 14.30
CA TYR A 223 -44.16 0.61 13.48
C TYR A 223 -43.80 2.10 13.56
N THR A 224 -44.78 2.99 13.39
CA THR A 224 -44.54 4.44 13.46
C THR A 224 -44.12 4.89 14.87
N ILE A 225 -44.71 4.30 15.92
CA ILE A 225 -44.33 4.53 17.32
C ILE A 225 -42.89 4.11 17.54
N PHE A 226 -42.50 2.94 17.06
CA PHE A 226 -41.14 2.43 17.18
C PHE A 226 -40.13 3.44 16.61
N HIS A 227 -40.28 3.82 15.34
CA HIS A 227 -39.36 4.76 14.69
C HIS A 227 -39.36 6.17 15.30
N SER A 228 -40.52 6.67 15.76
CA SER A 228 -40.56 7.96 16.45
C SER A 228 -39.80 7.91 17.78
N THR A 229 -39.96 6.82 18.53
CA THR A 229 -39.33 6.69 19.86
C THR A 229 -37.87 6.29 19.82
N LEU A 230 -37.38 5.75 18.69
CA LEU A 230 -35.97 5.45 18.44
C LEU A 230 -35.11 6.73 18.60
N ASN A 231 -35.59 7.84 18.04
CA ASN A 231 -34.92 9.14 18.08
C ASN A 231 -35.39 10.04 19.23
N GLY A 232 -36.21 9.50 20.14
CA GLY A 232 -36.75 10.25 21.28
C GLY A 232 -37.83 11.29 20.91
N HIS A 233 -38.41 11.20 19.71
CA HIS A 233 -39.48 12.08 19.27
C HIS A 233 -40.85 11.62 19.78
N SER A 234 -41.82 12.54 19.79
CA SER A 234 -43.24 12.18 19.91
C SER A 234 -43.72 11.51 18.63
N VAL A 235 -44.63 10.53 18.74
CA VAL A 235 -45.20 9.77 17.62
C VAL A 235 -45.68 10.70 16.50
N ASN A 236 -45.12 10.55 15.29
CA ASN A 236 -45.47 11.37 14.15
C ASN A 236 -45.28 10.65 12.81
N VAL A 237 -45.99 11.13 11.78
CA VAL A 237 -45.97 10.58 10.42
C VAL A 237 -44.60 10.72 9.75
N THR A 238 -43.86 11.79 10.03
CA THR A 238 -42.56 12.08 9.40
C THR A 238 -41.53 11.00 9.71
N ASP A 239 -41.45 10.56 10.97
CA ASP A 239 -40.51 9.51 11.37
C ASP A 239 -40.91 8.17 10.74
N GLY A 240 -42.19 7.78 10.79
CA GLY A 240 -42.67 6.56 10.11
C GLY A 240 -42.39 6.56 8.60
N LEU A 241 -42.63 7.70 7.92
CA LEU A 241 -42.34 7.83 6.50
C LEU A 241 -40.83 7.84 6.17
N ALA A 242 -39.99 8.45 7.02
CA ALA A 242 -38.54 8.44 6.83
C ALA A 242 -37.96 7.02 6.86
N ALA A 243 -38.48 6.16 7.74
CA ALA A 243 -38.11 4.74 7.77
C ALA A 243 -38.55 4.02 6.49
N VAL A 244 -39.77 4.27 6.01
CA VAL A 244 -40.27 3.74 4.73
C VAL A 244 -39.38 4.18 3.56
N VAL A 245 -38.96 5.45 3.51
CA VAL A 245 -38.05 5.95 2.46
C VAL A 245 -36.72 5.21 2.50
N THR A 246 -36.13 5.05 3.68
CA THR A 246 -34.85 4.32 3.86
C THR A 246 -34.99 2.86 3.40
N ALA A 247 -36.07 2.20 3.81
CA ALA A 247 -36.36 0.81 3.43
C ALA A 247 -36.52 0.65 1.92
N VAL A 248 -37.34 1.48 1.28
CA VAL A 248 -37.58 1.44 -0.17
C VAL A 248 -36.31 1.80 -0.95
N ASN A 249 -35.45 2.68 -0.42
CA ASN A 249 -34.16 2.98 -1.03
C ASN A 249 -33.26 1.76 -1.10
N ARG A 250 -33.21 0.97 -0.03
CA ARG A 250 -32.43 -0.28 0.04
C ARG A 250 -33.01 -1.38 -0.83
N ILE A 251 -34.34 -1.49 -0.89
CA ILE A 251 -35.02 -2.44 -1.78
C ILE A 251 -34.73 -2.08 -3.24
N ASN A 252 -34.78 -0.80 -3.60
CA ASN A 252 -34.43 -0.35 -4.94
C ASN A 252 -32.98 -0.70 -5.31
N GLU A 253 -32.03 -0.70 -4.36
CA GLU A 253 -30.65 -1.11 -4.63
C GLU A 253 -30.57 -2.58 -5.09
N VAL A 254 -31.42 -3.46 -4.55
CA VAL A 254 -31.49 -4.87 -4.97
C VAL A 254 -32.25 -5.02 -6.28
N TYR A 255 -33.44 -4.43 -6.38
CA TYR A 255 -34.35 -4.65 -7.50
C TYR A 255 -33.90 -3.94 -8.79
N ASP A 256 -33.29 -2.75 -8.69
CA ASP A 256 -32.77 -2.06 -9.88
C ASP A 256 -31.63 -2.83 -10.53
N THR A 257 -30.79 -3.48 -9.72
CA THR A 257 -29.54 -4.10 -10.17
C THR A 257 -29.73 -5.57 -10.54
N GLU A 258 -30.62 -6.31 -9.87
CA GLU A 258 -30.88 -7.73 -10.21
C GLU A 258 -31.93 -7.91 -11.32
N VAL A 259 -32.98 -7.08 -11.35
CA VAL A 259 -34.16 -7.29 -12.24
C VAL A 259 -34.68 -5.99 -12.89
N ALA A 260 -33.90 -4.91 -12.84
CA ALA A 260 -34.25 -3.61 -13.41
C ALA A 260 -35.64 -3.08 -12.97
N VAL A 261 -36.04 -3.31 -11.71
CA VAL A 261 -37.29 -2.81 -11.13
C VAL A 261 -37.01 -1.65 -10.18
N ARG A 262 -37.78 -0.57 -10.33
CA ARG A 262 -37.73 0.62 -9.46
C ARG A 262 -39.08 0.88 -8.82
N PHE A 263 -39.10 1.06 -7.51
CA PHE A 263 -40.28 1.49 -6.76
C PHE A 263 -40.27 3.00 -6.49
N ILE A 264 -41.41 3.65 -6.76
CA ILE A 264 -41.63 5.07 -6.51
C ILE A 264 -42.83 5.25 -5.56
N LEU A 265 -42.62 5.85 -4.40
CA LEU A 265 -43.67 6.12 -3.42
C LEU A 265 -44.71 7.13 -3.94
N VAL A 266 -45.99 6.77 -3.83
CA VAL A 266 -47.12 7.58 -4.33
C VAL A 266 -47.29 8.92 -3.60
N ALA A 267 -47.82 9.94 -4.29
CA ALA A 267 -47.92 11.32 -3.81
C ALA A 267 -48.64 11.51 -2.46
N ASN A 268 -49.49 10.55 -2.09
CA ASN A 268 -50.30 10.56 -0.88
C ASN A 268 -49.93 9.44 0.11
N ASN A 269 -48.75 8.82 0.00
CA ASN A 269 -48.33 7.73 0.89
C ASN A 269 -48.37 8.13 2.38
N ASN A 270 -48.17 9.40 2.68
CA ASN A 270 -48.28 9.96 4.03
C ASN A 270 -49.66 9.74 4.71
N LEU A 271 -50.71 9.40 3.95
CA LEU A 271 -52.06 9.14 4.48
C LEU A 271 -52.23 7.71 5.01
N VAL A 272 -51.33 6.79 4.69
CA VAL A 272 -51.33 5.40 5.14
C VAL A 272 -50.23 5.11 6.16
N ILE A 273 -49.62 6.16 6.69
CA ILE A 273 -48.71 6.10 7.84
C ILE A 273 -49.53 6.33 9.11
N PHE A 274 -49.92 5.25 9.79
CA PHE A 274 -50.79 5.35 10.95
C PHE A 274 -49.99 5.66 12.23
N THR A 275 -50.59 6.40 13.17
CA THR A 275 -49.95 6.84 14.43
C THR A 275 -50.72 6.45 15.69
N ASN A 276 -51.87 5.78 15.54
CA ASN A 276 -52.73 5.40 16.66
C ASN A 276 -53.20 3.94 16.52
N PRO A 277 -52.72 3.02 17.39
CA PRO A 277 -53.07 1.60 17.38
C PRO A 277 -54.56 1.28 17.47
N VAL A 278 -55.36 2.19 18.03
CA VAL A 278 -56.81 1.96 18.18
C VAL A 278 -57.55 2.18 16.87
N THR A 279 -57.00 2.98 15.97
CA THR A 279 -57.69 3.46 14.76
C THR A 279 -57.07 3.02 13.45
N ASP A 280 -55.85 2.48 13.48
CA ASP A 280 -55.15 2.00 12.27
C ASP A 280 -55.83 0.76 11.68
N GLY A 281 -56.47 -0.05 12.51
CA GLY A 281 -57.24 -1.23 12.14
C GLY A 281 -56.40 -2.45 11.79
N TYR A 282 -55.13 -2.49 12.18
CA TYR A 282 -54.28 -3.69 12.06
C TYR A 282 -54.21 -4.41 13.41
N ALA A 283 -53.99 -5.71 13.38
CA ALA A 283 -53.69 -6.51 14.56
C ALA A 283 -52.20 -6.41 14.96
N ASN A 284 -51.32 -6.12 14.00
CA ASN A 284 -49.87 -6.03 14.14
C ASN A 284 -49.30 -7.35 14.69
N ASP A 285 -49.67 -8.46 14.06
CA ASP A 285 -49.35 -9.82 14.54
C ASP A 285 -48.81 -10.77 13.46
N GLY A 286 -48.46 -10.27 12.28
CA GLY A 286 -47.95 -11.07 11.16
C GLY A 286 -49.04 -11.83 10.42
N SER A 287 -50.32 -11.55 10.68
CA SER A 287 -51.42 -12.40 10.20
C SER A 287 -51.83 -12.15 8.75
N GLN A 288 -52.47 -13.17 8.17
CA GLN A 288 -53.15 -13.03 6.87
C GLN A 288 -54.23 -11.94 6.89
N SER A 289 -54.85 -11.67 8.05
CA SER A 289 -55.79 -10.57 8.20
C SER A 289 -55.15 -9.20 7.99
N ASP A 290 -53.93 -8.98 8.49
CA ASP A 290 -53.21 -7.72 8.31
C ASP A 290 -52.79 -7.52 6.85
N ARG A 291 -52.33 -8.60 6.18
CA ARG A 291 -52.11 -8.60 4.74
C ARG A 291 -53.38 -8.25 3.96
N ASP A 292 -54.50 -8.90 4.25
CA ASP A 292 -55.74 -8.74 3.47
C ASP A 292 -56.42 -7.39 3.71
N ILE A 293 -56.41 -6.89 4.95
CA ILE A 293 -56.96 -5.57 5.25
C ILE A 293 -56.12 -4.46 4.64
N ASN A 294 -54.81 -4.68 4.43
CA ASN A 294 -53.92 -3.70 3.80
C ASN A 294 -54.43 -3.25 2.43
N GLN A 295 -54.92 -4.17 1.60
CA GLN A 295 -55.54 -3.83 0.31
C GLN A 295 -56.64 -2.76 0.48
N SER A 296 -57.53 -2.95 1.45
CA SER A 296 -58.64 -2.01 1.70
C SER A 296 -58.15 -0.67 2.29
N LYS A 297 -57.09 -0.69 3.10
CA LYS A 297 -56.47 0.50 3.70
C LYS A 297 -55.79 1.36 2.64
N LEU A 298 -55.01 0.74 1.75
CA LEU A 298 -54.40 1.44 0.63
C LEU A 298 -55.45 1.96 -0.35
N ASP A 299 -56.46 1.17 -0.70
CA ASP A 299 -57.53 1.59 -1.61
C ASP A 299 -58.33 2.80 -1.11
N SER A 300 -58.56 2.88 0.21
CA SER A 300 -59.26 4.00 0.82
C SER A 300 -58.36 5.21 1.11
N GLY A 301 -57.09 4.98 1.46
CA GLY A 301 -56.14 6.03 1.83
C GLY A 301 -55.48 6.72 0.64
N VAL A 302 -54.96 5.94 -0.32
CA VAL A 302 -54.26 6.47 -1.51
C VAL A 302 -55.11 6.38 -2.78
N GLY A 303 -56.03 5.41 -2.85
CA GLY A 303 -56.86 5.15 -4.03
C GLY A 303 -56.34 3.99 -4.87
N ASN A 304 -57.19 3.01 -5.19
CA ASN A 304 -56.78 1.80 -5.94
C ASN A 304 -56.05 2.13 -7.26
N GLY A 305 -56.49 3.12 -8.04
CA GLY A 305 -55.81 3.49 -9.30
C GLY A 305 -54.48 4.24 -9.14
N ALA A 306 -54.13 4.66 -7.92
CA ALA A 306 -52.97 5.51 -7.66
C ALA A 306 -51.66 4.72 -7.46
N TYR A 307 -51.74 3.41 -7.22
CA TYR A 307 -50.58 2.55 -6.97
C TYR A 307 -50.65 1.25 -7.77
N ASP A 308 -49.49 0.66 -8.00
CA ASP A 308 -49.28 -0.53 -8.84
C ASP A 308 -48.95 -1.76 -7.99
N VAL A 309 -48.25 -1.53 -6.87
CA VAL A 309 -47.94 -2.51 -5.83
C VAL A 309 -48.07 -1.85 -4.46
N GLY A 310 -48.45 -2.62 -3.46
CA GLY A 310 -48.64 -2.12 -2.10
C GLY A 310 -48.20 -3.14 -1.05
N HIS A 311 -47.74 -2.63 0.08
CA HIS A 311 -47.14 -3.40 1.15
C HIS A 311 -47.44 -2.74 2.51
N VAL A 312 -47.45 -3.49 3.60
CA VAL A 312 -47.53 -2.94 4.97
C VAL A 312 -46.31 -3.33 5.79
N PHE A 313 -45.77 -2.37 6.53
CA PHE A 313 -44.74 -2.61 7.54
C PHE A 313 -45.32 -2.58 8.95
N GLU A 314 -44.89 -3.52 9.76
CA GLU A 314 -45.39 -3.70 11.12
C GLU A 314 -44.31 -4.19 12.09
N THR A 315 -44.69 -4.34 13.36
CA THR A 315 -43.80 -4.87 14.42
C THR A 315 -44.15 -6.29 14.86
N GLY A 316 -45.20 -6.89 14.26
CA GLY A 316 -45.50 -8.31 14.40
C GLY A 316 -44.45 -9.16 13.66
N PRO A 317 -44.06 -10.34 14.16
CA PRO A 317 -43.04 -11.15 13.52
C PRO A 317 -43.60 -11.88 12.29
N GLY A 318 -42.92 -11.77 11.15
CA GLY A 318 -43.19 -12.60 9.97
C GLY A 318 -43.28 -11.80 8.68
N GLY A 319 -43.67 -12.48 7.61
CA GLY A 319 -43.92 -11.88 6.31
C GLY A 319 -44.97 -12.69 5.55
N ILE A 320 -45.91 -12.00 4.90
CA ILE A 320 -46.92 -12.65 4.06
C ILE A 320 -47.18 -11.82 2.81
N ALA A 321 -46.90 -12.42 1.66
CA ALA A 321 -47.18 -11.85 0.36
C ALA A 321 -48.08 -12.73 -0.51
N PHE A 322 -48.92 -12.06 -1.32
CA PHE A 322 -49.68 -12.68 -2.38
C PHE A 322 -48.81 -12.79 -3.64
N PHE A 323 -48.81 -13.95 -4.30
CA PHE A 323 -48.04 -14.14 -5.54
C PHE A 323 -48.61 -13.35 -6.71
N ARG A 324 -47.75 -12.82 -7.60
CA ARG A 324 -48.16 -12.12 -8.83
C ARG A 324 -49.14 -10.96 -8.52
N ALA A 325 -48.85 -10.23 -7.45
CA ALA A 325 -49.71 -9.19 -6.91
C ALA A 325 -49.69 -7.88 -7.70
N PRO A 326 -48.54 -7.35 -8.18
CA PRO A 326 -48.48 -6.10 -8.91
C PRO A 326 -49.49 -6.04 -10.07
N CYS A 327 -50.06 -4.86 -10.29
CA CYS A 327 -51.10 -4.59 -11.28
C CYS A 327 -52.46 -5.30 -11.04
N SER A 328 -52.60 -6.17 -10.04
CA SER A 328 -53.87 -6.84 -9.74
C SER A 328 -54.80 -5.94 -8.94
N THR A 329 -55.97 -5.60 -9.49
CA THR A 329 -56.95 -4.70 -8.85
C THR A 329 -57.29 -5.07 -7.40
N ASN A 330 -57.35 -6.37 -7.06
CA ASN A 330 -57.80 -6.84 -5.75
C ASN A 330 -56.68 -7.42 -4.87
N ASN A 331 -55.47 -7.59 -5.40
CA ASN A 331 -54.38 -8.27 -4.69
C ASN A 331 -53.09 -7.44 -4.60
N LYS A 332 -52.96 -6.34 -5.35
CA LYS A 332 -51.71 -5.58 -5.42
C LYS A 332 -51.26 -4.96 -4.10
N GLY A 333 -52.17 -4.74 -3.15
CA GLY A 333 -51.88 -4.27 -1.79
C GLY A 333 -51.66 -5.38 -0.76
N LYS A 334 -51.71 -6.66 -1.15
CA LYS A 334 -51.61 -7.80 -0.22
C LYS A 334 -50.17 -8.27 -0.03
N GLY A 335 -49.34 -7.42 0.57
CA GLY A 335 -48.00 -7.74 1.03
C GLY A 335 -47.76 -7.20 2.43
N LEU A 336 -47.05 -7.94 3.27
CA LEU A 336 -46.77 -7.61 4.66
C LEU A 336 -45.36 -8.07 5.04
N SER A 337 -44.63 -7.22 5.77
CA SER A 337 -43.36 -7.57 6.41
C SER A 337 -43.31 -6.98 7.82
N GLY A 338 -42.85 -7.78 8.79
CA GLY A 338 -42.74 -7.33 10.16
C GLY A 338 -41.69 -8.08 11.00
N ILE A 339 -41.15 -7.35 11.98
CA ILE A 339 -40.27 -7.84 13.04
C ILE A 339 -40.39 -6.91 14.25
N ASP A 340 -40.11 -7.40 15.45
CA ASP A 340 -40.19 -6.64 16.70
C ASP A 340 -39.34 -5.36 16.74
N MET A 341 -38.19 -5.38 16.06
CA MET A 341 -37.30 -4.24 15.87
C MET A 341 -37.09 -4.02 14.37
N PRO A 342 -38.00 -3.30 13.68
CA PRO A 342 -37.98 -3.14 12.23
C PRO A 342 -36.92 -2.11 11.79
N ILE A 343 -35.67 -2.42 12.13
CA ILE A 343 -34.46 -1.67 11.81
C ILE A 343 -33.40 -2.64 11.31
N ASN A 344 -32.40 -2.08 10.64
CA ASN A 344 -31.24 -2.79 10.08
C ASN A 344 -31.57 -3.68 8.88
N ASP A 345 -30.54 -4.04 8.12
CA ASP A 345 -30.71 -4.70 6.82
C ASP A 345 -31.14 -6.15 6.87
N SER A 346 -30.97 -6.83 8.00
CA SER A 346 -31.62 -8.12 8.22
C SER A 346 -33.15 -8.00 8.08
N PHE A 347 -33.74 -6.84 8.38
CA PHE A 347 -35.17 -6.64 8.15
C PHE A 347 -35.48 -6.30 6.69
N TRP A 348 -34.79 -5.31 6.12
CA TRP A 348 -35.10 -4.81 4.77
C TRP A 348 -34.76 -5.80 3.65
N VAL A 349 -33.64 -6.51 3.79
CA VAL A 349 -33.17 -7.43 2.76
C VAL A 349 -33.65 -8.86 3.01
N ASP A 350 -33.47 -9.41 4.22
CA ASP A 350 -33.85 -10.81 4.43
C ASP A 350 -35.38 -10.99 4.41
N TYR A 351 -36.16 -9.96 4.77
CA TYR A 351 -37.63 -10.08 4.84
C TYR A 351 -38.34 -9.20 3.82
N VAL A 352 -38.12 -7.88 3.76
CA VAL A 352 -38.93 -7.05 2.85
C VAL A 352 -38.65 -7.39 1.38
N ALA A 353 -37.37 -7.53 0.97
CA ALA A 353 -37.05 -7.95 -0.39
C ALA A 353 -37.52 -9.40 -0.68
N HIS A 354 -37.58 -10.27 0.32
CA HIS A 354 -38.13 -11.62 0.19
C HIS A 354 -39.64 -11.60 -0.09
N GLU A 355 -40.41 -10.87 0.73
CA GLU A 355 -41.87 -10.78 0.58
C GLU A 355 -42.27 -10.02 -0.68
N MET A 356 -41.53 -8.96 -1.04
CA MET A 356 -41.70 -8.33 -2.34
C MET A 356 -41.31 -9.29 -3.47
N GLY A 357 -40.35 -10.19 -3.25
CA GLY A 357 -39.97 -11.24 -4.21
C GLY A 357 -41.17 -12.13 -4.53
N HIS A 358 -41.90 -12.56 -3.51
CA HIS A 358 -43.17 -13.27 -3.68
C HIS A 358 -44.23 -12.46 -4.43
N GLN A 359 -44.39 -11.15 -4.13
CA GLN A 359 -45.29 -10.29 -4.89
C GLN A 359 -44.98 -10.33 -6.40
N PHE A 360 -43.70 -10.46 -6.77
CA PHE A 360 -43.22 -10.57 -8.15
C PHE A 360 -43.05 -12.02 -8.67
N ASP A 361 -43.67 -13.03 -8.02
CA ASP A 361 -43.62 -14.47 -8.40
C ASP A 361 -42.31 -15.21 -8.09
N GLY A 362 -41.43 -14.62 -7.28
CA GLY A 362 -40.35 -15.34 -6.63
C GLY A 362 -40.90 -16.47 -5.75
N ARG A 363 -40.33 -17.66 -5.86
CA ARG A 363 -40.73 -18.87 -5.11
C ARG A 363 -39.60 -19.33 -4.22
N HIS A 364 -39.91 -20.04 -3.15
CA HIS A 364 -38.88 -20.58 -2.26
C HIS A 364 -37.98 -21.58 -2.97
N ASN A 365 -36.66 -21.41 -2.81
CA ASN A 365 -35.65 -22.19 -3.53
C ASN A 365 -34.92 -23.24 -2.69
N PHE A 366 -35.23 -23.34 -1.38
CA PHE A 366 -34.54 -24.23 -0.46
C PHE A 366 -35.07 -25.69 -0.51
N ASN A 367 -34.19 -26.64 -0.21
CA ASN A 367 -34.47 -28.07 -0.28
C ASN A 367 -34.86 -28.71 1.04
N SER A 368 -34.37 -28.19 2.17
CA SER A 368 -34.70 -28.75 3.49
C SER A 368 -34.76 -27.70 4.59
N CYS A 369 -35.93 -27.57 5.21
CA CYS A 369 -36.13 -26.81 6.43
C CYS A 369 -37.01 -27.63 7.37
N GLY A 370 -36.41 -28.27 8.38
CA GLY A 370 -37.14 -29.20 9.25
C GLY A 370 -37.63 -30.45 8.50
N GLY A 371 -36.92 -30.85 7.45
CA GLY A 371 -37.22 -32.05 6.65
C GLY A 371 -38.16 -31.85 5.45
N GLY A 372 -38.59 -30.63 5.14
CA GLY A 372 -39.41 -30.31 3.96
C GLY A 372 -38.77 -29.28 3.02
N PRO A 373 -39.10 -29.26 1.73
CA PRO A 373 -38.63 -28.23 0.80
C PRO A 373 -39.40 -26.92 1.00
N GLY A 374 -39.07 -25.92 0.19
CA GLY A 374 -39.92 -24.74 0.00
C GLY A 374 -41.28 -25.06 -0.64
N ASP A 375 -41.84 -24.08 -1.36
CA ASP A 375 -43.19 -24.14 -1.95
C ASP A 375 -43.42 -25.41 -2.79
N ASP A 376 -42.41 -25.81 -3.56
CA ASP A 376 -42.45 -26.99 -4.43
C ASP A 376 -41.07 -27.64 -4.50
N ILE A 377 -41.04 -28.96 -4.42
CA ILE A 377 -39.83 -29.77 -4.63
C ILE A 377 -39.22 -29.56 -6.03
N SER A 378 -40.03 -29.20 -7.02
CA SER A 378 -39.56 -28.90 -8.39
C SER A 378 -38.75 -27.59 -8.48
N LEU A 379 -38.79 -26.75 -7.44
CA LEU A 379 -38.10 -25.45 -7.35
C LEU A 379 -36.99 -25.43 -6.27
N ALA A 380 -36.79 -26.57 -5.59
CA ALA A 380 -35.88 -26.75 -4.47
C ALA A 380 -34.43 -26.98 -4.94
N PHE A 381 -33.79 -25.92 -5.46
CA PHE A 381 -32.45 -25.95 -6.05
C PHE A 381 -31.31 -25.78 -5.03
N GLU A 382 -31.56 -25.14 -3.89
CA GLU A 382 -30.54 -24.86 -2.88
C GLU A 382 -30.59 -25.86 -1.72
N PRO A 383 -29.47 -26.48 -1.32
CA PRO A 383 -29.46 -27.44 -0.23
C PRO A 383 -29.79 -26.81 1.13
N GLY A 384 -30.26 -27.61 2.08
CA GLY A 384 -30.63 -27.13 3.41
C GLY A 384 -31.62 -25.97 3.34
N SER A 385 -31.44 -24.97 4.20
CA SER A 385 -32.26 -23.76 4.22
C SER A 385 -32.02 -22.79 3.07
N GLY A 386 -31.04 -23.08 2.22
CA GLY A 386 -30.58 -22.20 1.15
C GLY A 386 -29.82 -20.97 1.64
N SER A 387 -29.46 -20.13 0.69
CA SER A 387 -28.52 -19.01 0.87
C SER A 387 -29.00 -17.71 0.21
N THR A 388 -29.82 -17.75 -0.84
CA THR A 388 -30.26 -16.53 -1.56
C THR A 388 -31.49 -15.85 -0.92
N ILE A 389 -31.90 -14.69 -1.44
CA ILE A 389 -33.03 -13.90 -0.88
C ILE A 389 -34.31 -14.72 -0.76
N MET A 390 -34.65 -15.57 -1.74
CA MET A 390 -35.87 -16.39 -1.71
C MET A 390 -35.72 -17.70 -0.92
N CYS A 391 -34.66 -17.84 -0.12
CA CYS A 391 -34.43 -18.98 0.77
C CYS A 391 -34.68 -18.60 2.24
N TYR A 392 -34.54 -19.58 3.12
CA TYR A 392 -34.79 -19.48 4.56
C TYR A 392 -33.48 -19.48 5.37
N ALA A 393 -32.45 -18.84 4.81
CA ALA A 393 -31.14 -18.78 5.43
C ALA A 393 -31.25 -18.29 6.89
N GLY A 394 -30.89 -19.15 7.84
CA GLY A 394 -30.80 -18.85 9.28
C GLY A 394 -32.08 -19.01 10.09
N ILE A 395 -33.16 -19.60 9.54
CA ILE A 395 -34.42 -19.89 10.27
C ILE A 395 -34.82 -21.36 10.27
N CYS A 396 -33.96 -22.26 9.81
CA CYS A 396 -34.23 -23.70 9.74
C CYS A 396 -33.46 -24.53 10.78
N GLY A 397 -32.75 -23.89 11.70
CA GLY A 397 -32.07 -24.55 12.81
C GLY A 397 -30.92 -25.42 12.33
N THR A 398 -31.06 -26.75 12.46
CA THR A 398 -29.97 -27.68 12.08
C THR A 398 -29.74 -27.74 10.57
N ASP A 399 -30.70 -27.29 9.77
CA ASP A 399 -30.57 -27.23 8.30
C ASP A 399 -30.02 -25.89 7.80
N ASP A 400 -29.57 -25.00 8.69
CA ASP A 400 -29.05 -23.69 8.29
C ASP A 400 -27.64 -23.73 7.68
N LEU A 401 -27.53 -23.18 6.46
CA LEU A 401 -26.26 -23.01 5.76
C LEU A 401 -25.45 -21.78 6.21
N GLN A 402 -26.16 -20.72 6.60
CA GLN A 402 -25.63 -19.42 6.99
C GLN A 402 -26.69 -18.64 7.80
N PRO A 403 -26.28 -17.63 8.59
CA PRO A 403 -27.21 -16.91 9.48
C PRO A 403 -28.16 -15.93 8.77
N HIS A 404 -27.81 -15.45 7.58
CA HIS A 404 -28.53 -14.42 6.80
C HIS A 404 -28.45 -14.74 5.32
N SER A 405 -29.42 -14.31 4.51
CA SER A 405 -29.35 -14.51 3.06
C SER A 405 -28.24 -13.68 2.43
N ASP A 406 -27.61 -14.18 1.38
CA ASP A 406 -26.79 -13.36 0.48
C ASP A 406 -27.71 -12.42 -0.31
N VAL A 407 -27.31 -11.16 -0.51
CA VAL A 407 -28.16 -10.16 -1.17
C VAL A 407 -28.15 -10.37 -2.68
N MET A 408 -28.78 -11.44 -3.13
CA MET A 408 -28.95 -11.78 -4.54
C MET A 408 -30.17 -12.65 -4.75
N PHE A 409 -30.78 -12.54 -5.92
CA PHE A 409 -31.76 -13.51 -6.38
C PHE A 409 -31.03 -14.69 -7.04
N GLY A 410 -31.42 -15.91 -6.66
CA GLY A 410 -30.95 -17.11 -7.35
C GLY A 410 -31.54 -17.20 -8.77
N GLN A 411 -30.94 -18.05 -9.60
CA GLN A 411 -31.28 -18.21 -11.01
C GLN A 411 -32.79 -18.41 -11.28
N ASN A 412 -33.47 -19.20 -10.44
CA ASN A 412 -34.90 -19.46 -10.60
C ASN A 412 -35.75 -18.23 -10.25
N SER A 413 -35.37 -17.50 -9.20
CA SER A 413 -36.08 -16.29 -8.81
C SER A 413 -35.94 -15.22 -9.91
N LEU A 414 -34.73 -15.05 -10.46
CA LEU A 414 -34.48 -14.14 -11.59
C LEU A 414 -35.35 -14.49 -12.81
N GLU A 415 -35.37 -15.76 -13.21
CA GLU A 415 -36.16 -16.22 -14.36
C GLU A 415 -37.67 -15.97 -14.15
N ARG A 416 -38.20 -16.29 -12.96
CA ARG A 416 -39.62 -16.14 -12.66
C ARG A 416 -40.06 -14.68 -12.52
N ILE A 417 -39.28 -13.88 -11.81
CA ILE A 417 -39.57 -12.46 -11.62
C ILE A 417 -39.57 -11.74 -12.96
N ASN A 418 -38.54 -11.95 -13.79
CA ASN A 418 -38.47 -11.35 -15.11
C ASN A 418 -39.61 -11.84 -16.03
N ALA A 419 -39.97 -13.13 -15.97
CA ALA A 419 -41.12 -13.65 -16.71
C ALA A 419 -42.44 -13.02 -16.28
N PHE A 420 -42.63 -12.75 -14.99
CA PHE A 420 -43.83 -12.06 -14.50
C PHE A 420 -43.85 -10.58 -14.91
N ILE A 421 -42.74 -9.85 -14.74
CA ILE A 421 -42.60 -8.44 -15.13
C ILE A 421 -43.01 -8.26 -16.60
N ALA A 422 -42.56 -9.15 -17.47
CA ALA A 422 -42.90 -9.15 -18.90
C ALA A 422 -44.41 -9.28 -19.21
N THR A 423 -45.22 -9.69 -18.24
CA THR A 423 -46.69 -9.77 -18.36
C THR A 423 -47.42 -8.59 -17.75
N THR A 424 -46.72 -7.76 -16.96
CA THR A 424 -47.31 -6.58 -16.33
C THR A 424 -47.50 -5.43 -17.33
N GLN A 425 -48.45 -4.54 -17.03
CA GLN A 425 -48.82 -3.42 -17.92
C GLN A 425 -49.10 -2.11 -17.17
N CYS A 426 -48.89 -2.07 -15.85
CA CYS A 426 -49.20 -0.91 -15.02
C CYS A 426 -47.97 -0.07 -14.66
N ASP A 427 -46.78 -0.61 -14.92
CA ASP A 427 -45.50 0.05 -14.73
C ASP A 427 -45.23 1.11 -15.81
N THR A 428 -44.24 1.95 -15.53
CA THR A 428 -43.68 2.88 -16.50
C THR A 428 -42.29 2.42 -16.90
N GLU A 429 -42.14 2.04 -18.17
CA GLU A 429 -40.87 1.61 -18.73
C GLU A 429 -39.96 2.81 -19.06
N SER A 430 -38.67 2.65 -18.80
CA SER A 430 -37.64 3.63 -19.15
C SER A 430 -36.38 2.96 -19.68
N PHE A 431 -35.76 3.59 -20.67
CA PHE A 431 -34.50 3.13 -21.24
C PHE A 431 -33.34 3.48 -20.32
N THR A 432 -32.48 2.50 -20.01
CA THR A 432 -31.36 2.68 -19.07
C THR A 432 -30.08 3.14 -19.77
N GLY A 433 -29.93 2.84 -21.08
CA GLY A 433 -28.65 3.00 -21.77
C GLY A 433 -27.73 1.80 -21.66
N ASN A 434 -28.13 0.76 -20.94
CA ASN A 434 -27.38 -0.46 -20.69
C ASN A 434 -27.87 -1.63 -21.57
N HIS A 435 -26.99 -2.57 -21.90
CA HIS A 435 -27.33 -3.85 -22.51
C HIS A 435 -27.02 -4.99 -21.54
N ALA A 436 -27.90 -6.00 -21.53
CA ALA A 436 -27.69 -7.17 -20.70
C ALA A 436 -26.38 -7.89 -21.10
N PRO A 437 -25.64 -8.46 -20.13
CA PRO A 437 -24.40 -9.14 -20.43
C PRO A 437 -24.62 -10.33 -21.35
N THR A 438 -23.55 -10.79 -22.00
CA THR A 438 -23.55 -11.97 -22.83
C THR A 438 -22.77 -13.09 -22.16
N ILE A 439 -23.31 -14.31 -22.23
CA ILE A 439 -22.61 -15.52 -21.82
C ILE A 439 -22.99 -16.67 -22.74
N SER A 440 -22.02 -17.51 -23.07
CA SER A 440 -22.25 -18.76 -23.77
C SER A 440 -21.44 -19.87 -23.10
N ASP A 441 -22.14 -20.97 -22.82
CA ASP A 441 -21.54 -22.15 -22.24
C ASP A 441 -21.96 -23.46 -22.95
N ALA A 442 -22.68 -23.32 -24.06
CA ALA A 442 -23.07 -24.43 -24.92
C ALA A 442 -21.81 -25.03 -25.59
N GLY A 443 -21.48 -26.30 -25.31
CA GLY A 443 -20.47 -26.96 -26.13
C GLY A 443 -19.82 -28.24 -25.61
N ARG A 444 -19.80 -28.50 -24.29
CA ARG A 444 -19.11 -29.70 -23.78
C ARG A 444 -19.83 -30.34 -22.60
N LEU A 445 -20.24 -31.59 -22.79
CA LEU A 445 -20.58 -32.51 -21.71
C LEU A 445 -19.28 -33.03 -21.11
N TYR A 446 -19.09 -32.87 -19.81
CA TYR A 446 -18.00 -33.52 -19.09
C TYR A 446 -18.51 -34.75 -18.36
N ILE A 447 -17.76 -35.85 -18.47
CA ILE A 447 -17.93 -37.02 -17.63
C ILE A 447 -16.81 -36.96 -16.61
N ILE A 448 -17.17 -36.81 -15.33
CA ILE A 448 -16.23 -36.63 -14.22
C ILE A 448 -16.24 -37.87 -13.31
N PRO A 449 -15.11 -38.22 -12.69
CA PRO A 449 -15.07 -39.26 -11.67
C PRO A 449 -15.85 -38.88 -10.41
N SER A 450 -16.39 -39.88 -9.71
CA SER A 450 -17.02 -39.68 -8.41
C SER A 450 -16.03 -39.17 -7.35
N GLN A 451 -16.53 -38.47 -6.33
CA GLN A 451 -15.78 -37.97 -5.17
C GLN A 451 -14.49 -37.20 -5.52
N THR A 452 -14.51 -36.44 -6.61
CA THR A 452 -13.34 -35.73 -7.14
C THR A 452 -13.67 -34.24 -7.35
N PRO A 453 -12.82 -33.30 -6.88
CA PRO A 453 -12.95 -31.87 -7.15
C PRO A 453 -12.98 -31.53 -8.65
N PHE A 454 -13.67 -30.44 -8.99
CA PHE A 454 -13.72 -29.93 -10.35
C PHE A 454 -13.87 -28.40 -10.40
N THR A 455 -13.47 -27.78 -11.51
CA THR A 455 -13.63 -26.33 -11.73
C THR A 455 -14.53 -26.06 -12.93
N LEU A 456 -15.59 -25.28 -12.71
CA LEU A 456 -16.47 -24.76 -13.75
C LEU A 456 -15.93 -23.44 -14.28
N THR A 457 -16.01 -23.20 -15.58
CA THR A 457 -15.57 -21.95 -16.23
C THR A 457 -16.39 -21.74 -17.50
N PRO A 458 -16.97 -20.54 -17.72
CA PRO A 458 -17.76 -20.27 -18.92
C PRO A 458 -16.87 -20.25 -20.17
N ILE A 459 -17.40 -20.67 -21.32
CA ILE A 459 -16.64 -20.68 -22.59
C ILE A 459 -16.37 -19.24 -23.08
N THR A 460 -17.41 -18.41 -23.13
CA THR A 460 -17.30 -16.99 -23.49
C THR A 460 -18.27 -16.17 -22.67
N TYR A 461 -17.87 -14.94 -22.36
CA TYR A 461 -18.70 -13.93 -21.73
C TYR A 461 -18.24 -12.55 -22.17
N GLY A 462 -19.08 -11.53 -21.99
CA GLY A 462 -18.73 -10.16 -22.29
C GLY A 462 -19.88 -9.19 -22.11
N ASP A 463 -19.55 -7.91 -22.12
CA ASP A 463 -20.46 -6.80 -21.94
C ASP A 463 -20.19 -5.76 -23.05
N SER A 464 -21.24 -5.27 -23.71
CA SER A 464 -21.06 -4.32 -24.81
C SER A 464 -20.84 -2.88 -24.37
N ASP A 465 -21.26 -2.54 -23.15
CA ASP A 465 -21.16 -1.19 -22.58
C ASP A 465 -19.84 -1.02 -21.79
N GLY A 466 -19.18 -2.14 -21.48
CA GLY A 466 -17.89 -2.17 -20.79
C GLY A 466 -18.03 -2.23 -19.27
N ASP A 467 -19.20 -2.63 -18.79
CA ASP A 467 -19.50 -2.75 -17.37
C ASP A 467 -18.74 -3.93 -16.73
N ALA A 468 -18.45 -3.79 -15.43
CA ALA A 468 -17.65 -4.77 -14.71
C ALA A 468 -18.50 -5.97 -14.29
N LEU A 469 -18.23 -7.12 -14.87
CA LEU A 469 -19.04 -8.33 -14.69
C LEU A 469 -18.74 -9.06 -13.38
N THR A 470 -19.79 -9.61 -12.77
CA THR A 470 -19.72 -10.56 -11.64
C THR A 470 -20.46 -11.86 -11.97
N PHE A 471 -20.05 -12.96 -11.35
CA PHE A 471 -20.42 -14.33 -11.71
C PHE A 471 -20.83 -15.14 -10.49
N SER A 472 -21.93 -15.89 -10.59
CA SER A 472 -22.30 -16.97 -9.67
C SER A 472 -22.52 -18.27 -10.45
N TRP A 473 -22.03 -19.39 -9.91
CA TRP A 473 -22.29 -20.73 -10.46
C TRP A 473 -23.26 -21.44 -9.52
N GLU A 474 -24.42 -21.84 -10.01
CA GLU A 474 -25.54 -22.30 -9.21
C GLU A 474 -26.02 -23.66 -9.71
N GLN A 475 -26.15 -24.63 -8.81
CA GLN A 475 -26.71 -25.94 -9.17
C GLN A 475 -28.22 -25.80 -9.44
N THR A 476 -28.73 -26.48 -10.46
CA THR A 476 -30.15 -26.45 -10.85
C THR A 476 -30.78 -27.84 -10.88
N ASP A 477 -30.20 -28.79 -10.15
CA ASP A 477 -30.82 -30.08 -9.90
C ASP A 477 -31.81 -29.97 -8.73
N THR A 478 -32.89 -30.75 -8.76
CA THR A 478 -33.83 -30.88 -7.64
C THR A 478 -33.99 -32.33 -7.24
N GLY A 479 -34.51 -32.56 -6.03
CA GLY A 479 -34.70 -33.91 -5.51
C GLY A 479 -35.30 -33.87 -4.11
N ALA A 480 -35.60 -35.04 -3.56
CA ALA A 480 -36.21 -35.18 -2.23
C ALA A 480 -35.44 -34.38 -1.15
N PRO A 481 -36.10 -33.85 -0.11
CA PRO A 481 -35.44 -33.08 0.93
C PRO A 481 -34.30 -33.85 1.60
N VAL A 482 -33.12 -33.23 1.71
CA VAL A 482 -31.96 -33.79 2.41
C VAL A 482 -31.51 -32.82 3.51
N PRO A 483 -31.62 -33.20 4.80
CA PRO A 483 -31.15 -32.36 5.90
C PRO A 483 -29.62 -32.28 5.95
N LEU A 484 -29.09 -31.31 6.70
CA LEU A 484 -27.64 -31.21 6.94
C LEU A 484 -27.17 -32.22 8.02
N PRO A 485 -25.94 -32.77 7.93
CA PRO A 485 -25.01 -32.67 6.80
C PRO A 485 -25.53 -33.44 5.57
N LEU A 486 -25.29 -32.87 4.37
CA LEU A 486 -25.81 -33.44 3.13
C LEU A 486 -25.27 -34.85 2.86
N SER A 487 -26.09 -35.66 2.19
CA SER A 487 -25.70 -36.95 1.63
C SER A 487 -26.13 -37.03 0.16
N ASP A 488 -25.29 -37.63 -0.68
CA ASP A 488 -25.62 -37.81 -2.09
C ASP A 488 -26.62 -38.96 -2.27
N ASN A 489 -27.87 -38.62 -2.55
CA ASN A 489 -28.93 -39.57 -2.88
C ASN A 489 -29.14 -39.76 -4.40
N GLY A 490 -28.25 -39.20 -5.23
CA GLY A 490 -28.30 -39.32 -6.68
C GLY A 490 -29.16 -38.30 -7.42
N ALA A 491 -29.88 -37.43 -6.71
CA ALA A 491 -30.77 -36.44 -7.34
C ALA A 491 -30.72 -35.05 -6.70
N SER A 492 -30.72 -34.96 -5.37
CA SER A 492 -30.95 -33.69 -4.66
C SER A 492 -29.75 -32.73 -4.76
N PRO A 493 -29.94 -31.43 -4.54
CA PRO A 493 -28.86 -30.45 -4.53
C PRO A 493 -27.71 -30.86 -3.59
N LEU A 494 -26.48 -30.67 -4.06
CA LEU A 494 -25.26 -30.99 -3.33
C LEU A 494 -24.40 -29.76 -3.04
N PHE A 495 -24.65 -28.64 -3.72
CA PHE A 495 -23.79 -27.46 -3.67
C PHE A 495 -24.61 -26.21 -3.38
N ARG A 496 -24.30 -25.55 -2.27
CA ARG A 496 -24.84 -24.24 -1.92
C ARG A 496 -24.50 -23.18 -2.96
N VAL A 497 -25.28 -22.10 -2.96
CA VAL A 497 -24.94 -20.88 -3.69
C VAL A 497 -23.97 -20.06 -2.84
N PHE A 498 -23.11 -19.30 -3.52
CA PHE A 498 -22.23 -18.31 -2.90
C PHE A 498 -22.49 -16.96 -3.57
N PRO A 499 -22.16 -15.84 -2.89
CA PRO A 499 -22.22 -14.52 -3.49
C PRO A 499 -21.44 -14.45 -4.82
N PHE A 500 -21.91 -13.58 -5.71
CA PHE A 500 -21.24 -13.35 -6.99
C PHE A 500 -19.83 -12.78 -6.79
N THR A 501 -18.89 -13.15 -7.67
CA THR A 501 -17.51 -12.69 -7.62
C THR A 501 -17.04 -12.19 -8.98
N THR A 502 -15.91 -11.48 -9.06
CA THR A 502 -15.29 -11.12 -10.35
C THR A 502 -14.64 -12.29 -11.07
N THR A 503 -14.54 -13.46 -10.43
CA THR A 503 -13.91 -14.64 -11.03
C THR A 503 -14.96 -15.43 -11.80
N PRO A 504 -14.81 -15.62 -13.12
CA PRO A 504 -15.81 -16.36 -13.91
C PRO A 504 -15.82 -17.86 -13.59
N SER A 505 -14.79 -18.37 -12.91
CA SER A 505 -14.63 -19.78 -12.57
C SER A 505 -15.05 -20.07 -11.13
N ARG A 506 -15.72 -21.21 -10.90
CA ARG A 506 -15.99 -21.74 -9.55
C ARG A 506 -15.34 -23.11 -9.39
N THR A 507 -14.53 -23.26 -8.35
CA THR A 507 -14.00 -24.55 -7.90
C THR A 507 -14.97 -25.20 -6.92
N ILE A 508 -15.21 -26.49 -7.08
CA ILE A 508 -16.17 -27.28 -6.31
C ILE A 508 -15.47 -28.51 -5.70
N PRO A 509 -15.51 -28.68 -4.37
CA PRO A 509 -15.97 -27.71 -3.36
C PRO A 509 -15.12 -26.44 -3.38
N ASN A 510 -15.51 -25.40 -2.63
CA ASN A 510 -14.75 -24.16 -2.54
C ASN A 510 -13.26 -24.44 -2.26
N LEU A 511 -12.35 -23.68 -2.89
CA LEU A 511 -10.92 -23.90 -2.84
C LEU A 511 -10.38 -24.02 -1.41
N ASP A 512 -10.90 -23.22 -0.47
CA ASP A 512 -10.48 -23.31 0.93
C ASP A 512 -10.83 -24.67 1.55
N ALA A 513 -11.97 -25.26 1.19
CA ALA A 513 -12.33 -26.60 1.65
C ALA A 513 -11.36 -27.68 1.16
N ILE A 514 -10.86 -27.54 -0.07
CA ILE A 514 -9.82 -28.41 -0.65
C ILE A 514 -8.50 -28.20 0.11
N ARG A 515 -8.07 -26.95 0.30
CA ARG A 515 -6.79 -26.61 0.96
C ARG A 515 -6.72 -27.04 2.42
N THR A 516 -7.84 -26.95 3.14
CA THR A 516 -7.91 -27.33 4.57
C THR A 516 -8.39 -28.76 4.79
N ASN A 517 -8.75 -29.50 3.74
CA ASN A 517 -9.39 -30.82 3.83
C ASN A 517 -10.65 -30.83 4.70
N MET A 518 -11.42 -29.74 4.69
CA MET A 518 -12.66 -29.60 5.47
C MET A 518 -13.76 -29.06 4.56
N LEU A 519 -14.74 -29.90 4.25
CA LEU A 519 -15.86 -29.51 3.40
C LEU A 519 -16.64 -28.35 4.01
N THR A 520 -16.96 -27.36 3.18
CA THR A 520 -17.89 -26.30 3.54
C THR A 520 -19.29 -26.89 3.74
N VAL A 521 -19.98 -26.46 4.79
CA VAL A 521 -21.38 -26.85 5.04
C VAL A 521 -22.21 -26.48 3.81
N GLY A 522 -22.97 -27.45 3.28
CA GLY A 522 -23.76 -27.28 2.07
C GLY A 522 -23.03 -27.63 0.77
N GLU A 523 -21.80 -28.14 0.83
CA GLU A 523 -21.11 -28.69 -0.34
C GLU A 523 -20.69 -30.15 -0.10
N VAL A 524 -21.13 -31.06 -0.97
CA VAL A 524 -20.74 -32.48 -0.97
C VAL A 524 -20.36 -32.93 -2.37
N LEU A 525 -19.19 -33.56 -2.52
CA LEU A 525 -18.80 -34.17 -3.78
C LEU A 525 -19.71 -35.38 -4.10
N PRO A 526 -20.17 -35.52 -5.35
CA PRO A 526 -21.08 -36.58 -5.74
C PRO A 526 -20.39 -37.95 -5.63
N ALA A 527 -21.07 -38.91 -5.01
CA ALA A 527 -20.58 -40.28 -4.84
C ALA A 527 -21.33 -41.29 -5.71
N SER A 528 -22.51 -40.91 -6.21
CA SER A 528 -23.41 -41.77 -6.99
C SER A 528 -23.47 -41.37 -8.46
N SER A 529 -23.99 -42.27 -9.30
CA SER A 529 -24.20 -42.02 -10.72
C SER A 529 -25.30 -40.99 -10.92
N ARG A 530 -24.94 -39.77 -11.33
CA ARG A 530 -25.93 -38.71 -11.54
C ARG A 530 -25.52 -37.73 -12.63
N SER A 531 -26.51 -37.08 -13.21
CA SER A 531 -26.26 -35.82 -13.94
C SER A 531 -26.18 -34.69 -12.91
N LEU A 532 -25.33 -33.71 -13.19
CA LEU A 532 -25.34 -32.44 -12.47
C LEU A 532 -25.58 -31.32 -13.49
N ASN A 533 -26.51 -30.43 -13.16
CA ASN A 533 -26.80 -29.25 -13.97
C ASN A 533 -26.42 -28.01 -13.17
N PHE A 534 -25.64 -27.13 -13.80
CA PHE A 534 -25.24 -25.86 -13.23
C PHE A 534 -25.61 -24.74 -14.20
N ARG A 535 -25.98 -23.57 -13.67
CA ARG A 535 -26.08 -22.31 -14.42
C ARG A 535 -24.98 -21.37 -13.95
N CYS A 536 -24.28 -20.75 -14.89
CA CYS A 536 -23.44 -19.58 -14.61
C CYS A 536 -24.29 -18.34 -14.85
N VAL A 537 -24.60 -17.59 -13.80
CA VAL A 537 -25.31 -16.32 -13.87
C VAL A 537 -24.27 -15.20 -13.89
N VAL A 538 -24.42 -14.27 -14.83
CA VAL A 538 -23.58 -13.09 -15.02
C VAL A 538 -24.41 -11.84 -14.78
N ARG A 539 -23.86 -10.89 -14.01
CA ARG A 539 -24.42 -9.57 -13.73
C ARG A 539 -23.47 -8.50 -14.24
N ASP A 540 -24.00 -7.44 -14.84
CA ASP A 540 -23.20 -6.28 -15.27
C ASP A 540 -22.94 -5.26 -14.15
N ASN A 541 -23.77 -5.28 -13.09
CA ASN A 541 -23.71 -4.33 -11.97
C ASN A 541 -23.88 -2.86 -12.41
N HIS A 542 -24.68 -2.62 -13.45
CA HIS A 542 -24.96 -1.28 -13.94
C HIS A 542 -25.92 -0.52 -13.01
N VAL A 543 -25.49 0.63 -12.47
CA VAL A 543 -26.34 1.46 -11.60
C VAL A 543 -27.59 1.95 -12.32
N GLY A 544 -28.75 1.82 -11.66
CA GLY A 544 -30.01 2.33 -12.19
C GLY A 544 -30.64 1.48 -13.30
N GLY A 545 -30.21 0.23 -13.48
CA GLY A 545 -30.83 -0.74 -14.36
C GLY A 545 -29.86 -1.83 -14.81
N GLY A 546 -29.55 -2.76 -13.90
CA GLY A 546 -28.64 -3.87 -14.15
C GLY A 546 -29.26 -4.96 -15.01
N GLY A 547 -28.41 -5.61 -15.80
CA GLY A 547 -28.75 -6.73 -16.65
C GLY A 547 -28.19 -8.04 -16.12
N THR A 548 -28.94 -9.12 -16.36
CA THR A 548 -28.49 -10.48 -16.05
C THR A 548 -28.58 -11.39 -17.26
N ALA A 549 -27.66 -12.34 -17.33
CA ALA A 549 -27.70 -13.42 -18.32
C ALA A 549 -27.16 -14.71 -17.72
N TRP A 550 -27.55 -15.87 -18.25
CA TRP A 550 -27.05 -17.14 -17.78
C TRP A 550 -26.81 -18.15 -18.89
N ALA A 551 -25.97 -19.14 -18.59
CA ALA A 551 -25.77 -20.30 -19.44
C ALA A 551 -25.65 -21.59 -18.63
N THR A 552 -26.18 -22.68 -19.17
CA THR A 552 -26.25 -23.99 -18.48
C THR A 552 -25.08 -24.91 -18.86
N ARG A 553 -24.43 -25.51 -17.86
CA ARG A 553 -23.44 -26.58 -17.95
C ARG A 553 -24.01 -27.88 -17.41
N ARG A 554 -23.94 -28.94 -18.22
CA ARG A 554 -24.27 -30.31 -17.80
C ARG A 554 -23.01 -31.14 -17.60
N LEU A 555 -22.97 -31.88 -16.49
CA LEU A 555 -21.96 -32.88 -16.16
C LEU A 555 -22.63 -34.24 -15.94
N VAL A 556 -21.86 -35.31 -16.09
CA VAL A 556 -22.25 -36.67 -15.69
C VAL A 556 -21.18 -37.22 -14.76
N VAL A 557 -21.59 -37.71 -13.60
CA VAL A 557 -20.72 -38.38 -12.63
C VAL A 557 -20.69 -39.86 -12.99
N ASP A 558 -19.51 -40.38 -13.32
CA ASP A 558 -19.30 -41.81 -13.52
C ASP A 558 -19.03 -42.49 -12.16
N PRO A 559 -19.91 -43.38 -11.70
CA PRO A 559 -19.75 -44.05 -10.40
C PRO A 559 -18.64 -45.10 -10.39
N THR A 560 -18.12 -45.49 -11.57
CA THR A 560 -17.10 -46.55 -11.70
C THR A 560 -15.67 -46.01 -11.79
N SER A 561 -15.53 -44.69 -11.85
CA SER A 561 -14.28 -43.97 -11.72
C SER A 561 -14.29 -43.05 -10.51
N GLY A 562 -13.09 -42.73 -10.03
CA GLY A 562 -12.87 -41.92 -8.84
C GLY A 562 -12.77 -42.73 -7.53
N PRO A 563 -12.33 -42.07 -6.45
CA PRO A 563 -11.84 -40.69 -6.44
C PRO A 563 -10.47 -40.59 -7.12
N PHE A 564 -10.29 -39.61 -8.01
CA PHE A 564 -8.98 -39.28 -8.54
C PHE A 564 -8.19 -38.56 -7.44
N ARG A 565 -7.02 -39.08 -7.05
CA ARG A 565 -6.30 -38.57 -5.87
C ARG A 565 -4.79 -38.48 -6.03
N VAL A 566 -4.19 -37.34 -5.72
CA VAL A 566 -2.75 -37.21 -5.49
C VAL A 566 -2.38 -38.08 -4.29
N THR A 567 -1.38 -38.94 -4.46
CA THR A 567 -0.89 -39.83 -3.38
C THR A 567 0.50 -39.46 -2.90
N SER A 568 1.31 -38.79 -3.74
CA SER A 568 2.62 -38.25 -3.35
C SER A 568 2.95 -37.00 -4.17
N PRO A 569 3.35 -35.89 -3.52
CA PRO A 569 3.70 -35.79 -2.09
C PRO A 569 2.46 -35.55 -1.22
N ASN A 570 2.30 -36.30 -0.13
CA ASN A 570 1.28 -36.07 0.93
C ASN A 570 1.91 -36.14 2.34
N THR A 571 3.19 -35.82 2.44
CA THR A 571 3.92 -35.66 3.72
C THR A 571 4.87 -34.48 3.62
N ASN A 572 5.34 -33.95 4.76
CA ASN A 572 6.29 -32.83 4.80
C ASN A 572 7.70 -33.26 4.35
N VAL A 573 7.87 -33.46 3.04
CA VAL A 573 9.12 -33.81 2.37
C VAL A 573 9.85 -32.57 1.88
N SER A 574 11.15 -32.69 1.60
CA SER A 574 11.96 -31.61 1.02
C SER A 574 12.43 -31.98 -0.39
N TRP A 575 12.06 -31.18 -1.39
CA TRP A 575 12.29 -31.45 -2.80
C TRP A 575 13.21 -30.40 -3.44
N PHE A 576 14.14 -30.90 -4.25
CA PHE A 576 14.91 -30.17 -5.26
C PHE A 576 15.19 -31.11 -6.45
N GLY A 577 15.33 -30.58 -7.67
CA GLY A 577 15.64 -31.38 -8.85
C GLY A 577 14.50 -32.32 -9.26
N THR A 578 14.84 -33.55 -9.67
CA THR A 578 13.87 -34.51 -10.23
C THR A 578 13.17 -35.31 -9.13
N HIS A 579 11.84 -35.35 -9.16
CA HIS A 579 11.01 -36.16 -8.26
C HIS A 579 9.94 -36.92 -9.05
N THR A 580 9.43 -37.99 -8.44
CA THR A 580 8.28 -38.73 -8.97
C THR A 580 7.04 -38.34 -8.20
N ILE A 581 6.05 -37.82 -8.92
CA ILE A 581 4.70 -37.56 -8.40
C ILE A 581 3.84 -38.79 -8.72
N THR A 582 2.99 -39.20 -7.77
CA THR A 582 2.07 -40.33 -7.94
C THR A 582 0.65 -39.92 -7.60
N TRP A 583 -0.32 -40.54 -8.27
CA TRP A 583 -1.74 -40.35 -8.06
C TRP A 583 -2.52 -41.65 -8.34
N ASP A 584 -3.64 -41.82 -7.66
CA ASP A 584 -4.64 -42.81 -8.03
C ASP A 584 -5.46 -42.25 -9.20
N LYS A 585 -5.26 -42.82 -10.39
CA LYS A 585 -6.03 -42.46 -11.58
C LYS A 585 -7.48 -42.95 -11.52
N ALA A 586 -7.80 -43.93 -10.67
CA ALA A 586 -9.15 -44.42 -10.41
C ALA A 586 -10.04 -44.55 -11.67
N ASN A 587 -9.59 -45.31 -12.68
CA ASN A 587 -10.28 -45.53 -13.97
C ASN A 587 -10.58 -44.27 -14.82
N THR A 588 -10.07 -43.09 -14.45
CA THR A 588 -10.31 -41.86 -15.23
C THR A 588 -9.69 -41.89 -16.62
N ASP A 589 -8.68 -42.73 -16.86
CA ASP A 589 -7.98 -42.87 -18.14
C ASP A 589 -8.73 -43.71 -19.17
N ILE A 590 -9.76 -44.45 -18.76
CA ILE A 590 -10.59 -45.28 -19.63
C ILE A 590 -11.99 -44.70 -19.78
N ALA A 591 -12.75 -45.20 -20.77
CA ALA A 591 -14.14 -44.80 -20.96
C ALA A 591 -14.99 -45.15 -19.71
N PRO A 592 -15.93 -44.28 -19.30
CA PRO A 592 -16.43 -43.13 -20.06
C PRO A 592 -15.66 -41.80 -19.85
N VAL A 593 -14.88 -41.65 -18.77
CA VAL A 593 -14.15 -40.38 -18.47
C VAL A 593 -13.09 -40.07 -19.54
N SER A 594 -12.35 -41.09 -19.99
CA SER A 594 -11.40 -41.04 -21.12
C SER A 594 -10.32 -39.93 -21.03
N CYS A 595 -9.88 -39.59 -19.82
CA CYS A 595 -8.84 -38.59 -19.58
C CYS A 595 -7.45 -39.18 -19.79
N LEU A 596 -6.98 -39.18 -21.04
CA LEU A 596 -5.72 -39.83 -21.43
C LEU A 596 -4.46 -39.13 -20.92
N ASN A 597 -4.52 -37.82 -20.64
CA ASN A 597 -3.38 -37.04 -20.16
C ASN A 597 -3.80 -36.12 -19.01
N VAL A 598 -2.85 -35.81 -18.14
CA VAL A 598 -3.00 -34.86 -17.04
C VAL A 598 -1.92 -33.78 -17.12
N ARG A 599 -2.18 -32.63 -16.51
CA ARG A 599 -1.21 -31.56 -16.27
C ARG A 599 -0.82 -31.55 -14.80
N ILE A 600 0.45 -31.30 -14.52
CA ILE A 600 0.99 -31.22 -13.16
C ILE A 600 1.48 -29.79 -12.90
N LEU A 601 0.95 -29.20 -11.83
CA LEU A 601 1.22 -27.83 -11.42
C LEU A 601 1.79 -27.80 -10.00
N LEU A 602 2.60 -26.78 -9.71
CA LEU A 602 3.20 -26.50 -8.41
C LEU A 602 2.71 -25.14 -7.88
N SER A 603 2.25 -25.17 -6.63
CA SER A 603 1.97 -24.01 -5.79
C SER A 603 3.15 -23.76 -4.84
N LEU A 604 3.37 -22.50 -4.48
CA LEU A 604 4.34 -22.10 -3.45
C LEU A 604 3.66 -21.43 -2.24
N ASP A 605 2.32 -21.40 -2.19
CA ASP A 605 1.46 -20.61 -1.31
C ASP A 605 0.31 -21.44 -0.68
N SER A 606 0.61 -22.69 -0.33
CA SER A 606 -0.31 -23.66 0.29
C SER A 606 -1.57 -23.89 -0.54
N GLY A 607 -1.41 -23.97 -1.87
CA GLY A 607 -2.50 -24.25 -2.82
C GLY A 607 -3.41 -23.06 -3.12
N ALA A 608 -3.04 -21.83 -2.72
CA ALA A 608 -3.83 -20.65 -3.10
C ALA A 608 -3.74 -20.36 -4.61
N THR A 609 -2.54 -20.52 -5.19
CA THR A 609 -2.30 -20.39 -6.64
C THR A 609 -1.37 -21.48 -7.15
N PHE A 610 -1.50 -21.82 -8.44
CA PHE A 610 -0.67 -22.85 -9.10
C PHE A 610 0.04 -22.32 -10.35
N PRO A 611 0.94 -21.33 -10.23
CA PRO A 611 1.54 -20.63 -11.37
C PRO A 611 2.62 -21.45 -12.10
N ILE A 612 3.22 -22.47 -11.46
CA ILE A 612 4.37 -23.20 -12.01
C ILE A 612 3.89 -24.49 -12.69
N VAL A 613 4.07 -24.60 -14.00
CA VAL A 613 3.78 -25.83 -14.76
C VAL A 613 4.98 -26.76 -14.70
N LEU A 614 4.87 -27.87 -13.95
CA LEU A 614 5.92 -28.89 -13.88
C LEU A 614 5.86 -29.85 -15.07
N ALA A 615 4.66 -30.16 -15.54
CA ALA A 615 4.43 -30.92 -16.77
C ALA A 615 3.14 -30.48 -17.44
N SER A 616 3.23 -29.99 -18.68
CA SER A 616 2.07 -29.43 -19.40
C SER A 616 1.10 -30.50 -19.93
N SER A 617 1.60 -31.72 -20.20
CA SER A 617 0.83 -32.89 -20.60
C SER A 617 1.65 -34.16 -20.42
N VAL A 618 1.18 -35.07 -19.56
CA VAL A 618 1.75 -36.41 -19.36
C VAL A 618 0.65 -37.47 -19.39
N PRO A 619 0.93 -38.70 -19.85
CA PRO A 619 -0.05 -39.79 -19.83
C PRO A 619 -0.63 -40.02 -18.43
N ASN A 620 -1.95 -40.21 -18.34
CA ASN A 620 -2.65 -40.48 -17.08
C ASN A 620 -2.41 -41.93 -16.60
N THR A 621 -1.19 -42.20 -16.17
CA THR A 621 -0.70 -43.55 -15.82
C THR A 621 -0.59 -43.79 -14.31
N GLY A 622 -0.90 -42.77 -13.49
CA GLY A 622 -0.76 -42.81 -12.02
C GLY A 622 0.61 -42.39 -11.50
N SER A 623 1.57 -42.09 -12.38
CA SER A 623 2.86 -41.51 -11.99
C SER A 623 3.50 -40.71 -13.12
N ALA A 624 4.28 -39.70 -12.76
CA ALA A 624 5.15 -39.00 -13.69
C ALA A 624 6.38 -38.47 -12.96
N SER A 625 7.52 -38.45 -13.66
CA SER A 625 8.70 -37.77 -13.18
C SER A 625 8.67 -36.32 -13.64
N VAL A 626 8.91 -35.40 -12.70
CA VAL A 626 8.94 -33.96 -12.94
C VAL A 626 10.24 -33.38 -12.42
N VAL A 627 10.63 -32.23 -12.95
CA VAL A 627 11.79 -31.47 -12.48
C VAL A 627 11.31 -30.19 -11.84
N ILE A 628 11.68 -29.94 -10.59
CA ILE A 628 11.49 -28.64 -9.94
C ILE A 628 12.46 -27.65 -10.60
N PRO A 629 11.98 -26.54 -11.21
CA PRO A 629 12.85 -25.53 -11.81
C PRO A 629 13.91 -25.03 -10.83
N ALA A 630 15.16 -24.92 -11.27
CA ALA A 630 16.29 -24.60 -10.38
C ALA A 630 16.21 -23.20 -9.75
N ASP A 631 15.44 -22.31 -10.36
CA ASP A 631 15.13 -20.94 -9.93
C ASP A 631 13.85 -20.84 -9.09
N THR A 632 13.20 -21.97 -8.77
CA THR A 632 12.03 -21.97 -7.87
C THR A 632 12.42 -21.45 -6.50
N THR A 633 11.74 -20.39 -6.05
CA THR A 633 11.93 -19.83 -4.71
C THR A 633 11.69 -20.90 -3.63
N PRO A 634 12.63 -21.14 -2.71
CA PRO A 634 12.43 -22.04 -1.60
C PRO A 634 11.21 -21.65 -0.76
N THR A 635 10.41 -22.63 -0.37
CA THR A 635 9.18 -22.41 0.41
C THR A 635 8.87 -23.63 1.28
N THR A 636 8.12 -23.42 2.36
CA THR A 636 7.55 -24.48 3.20
C THR A 636 6.08 -24.75 2.91
N HIS A 637 5.52 -24.06 1.91
CA HIS A 637 4.11 -24.00 1.58
C HIS A 637 3.84 -24.59 0.19
N ALA A 638 4.62 -25.59 -0.24
CA ALA A 638 4.46 -26.14 -1.57
C ALA A 638 3.29 -27.14 -1.64
N ARG A 639 2.53 -27.10 -2.73
CA ARG A 639 1.47 -28.07 -3.07
C ARG A 639 1.55 -28.50 -4.52
N ILE A 640 1.16 -29.73 -4.81
CA ILE A 640 1.00 -30.24 -6.17
C ILE A 640 -0.49 -30.28 -6.52
N LYS A 641 -0.84 -29.82 -7.73
CA LYS A 641 -2.15 -30.04 -8.34
C LYS A 641 -1.98 -30.88 -9.59
N ILE A 642 -2.84 -31.89 -9.74
CA ILE A 642 -2.93 -32.69 -10.96
C ILE A 642 -4.32 -32.53 -11.54
N GLU A 643 -4.41 -31.95 -12.73
CA GLU A 643 -5.67 -31.69 -13.42
C GLU A 643 -5.81 -32.52 -14.70
N GLY A 644 -7.02 -33.01 -14.97
CA GLY A 644 -7.33 -33.73 -16.19
C GLY A 644 -7.26 -32.82 -17.42
N ILE A 645 -6.50 -33.20 -18.44
CA ILE A 645 -6.53 -32.46 -19.72
C ILE A 645 -7.78 -32.86 -20.48
N ASN A 646 -8.45 -31.89 -21.12
CA ASN A 646 -9.71 -32.11 -21.83
C ASN A 646 -10.89 -32.51 -20.92
N ASN A 647 -10.73 -32.35 -19.61
CA ASN A 647 -11.73 -32.55 -18.57
C ASN A 647 -11.60 -31.41 -17.54
N ILE A 648 -12.44 -31.41 -16.50
CA ILE A 648 -12.50 -30.34 -15.49
C ILE A 648 -12.18 -30.82 -14.08
N PHE A 649 -11.99 -32.13 -13.89
CA PHE A 649 -11.64 -32.69 -12.58
C PHE A 649 -10.15 -32.50 -12.28
N PHE A 650 -9.83 -32.43 -11.00
CA PHE A 650 -8.46 -32.38 -10.51
C PHE A 650 -8.38 -32.91 -9.07
N ASP A 651 -7.16 -33.07 -8.57
CA ASP A 651 -6.90 -33.20 -7.15
C ASP A 651 -5.61 -32.48 -6.74
N GLU A 652 -5.49 -32.17 -5.46
CA GLU A 652 -4.34 -31.48 -4.87
C GLU A 652 -3.73 -32.32 -3.74
N SER A 653 -2.43 -32.20 -3.53
CA SER A 653 -1.76 -32.82 -2.37
C SER A 653 -2.38 -32.34 -1.05
N ASP A 654 -2.56 -33.23 -0.07
CA ASP A 654 -3.28 -33.00 1.19
C ASP A 654 -2.49 -32.20 2.24
N VAL A 655 -1.14 -32.15 2.14
CA VAL A 655 -0.28 -31.41 3.09
C VAL A 655 0.82 -30.61 2.40
N ASP A 656 1.24 -29.52 3.05
CA ASP A 656 2.37 -28.71 2.58
C ASP A 656 3.66 -29.53 2.61
N PHE A 657 4.47 -29.41 1.56
CA PHE A 657 5.84 -29.88 1.52
C PHE A 657 6.80 -28.71 1.25
N ARG A 658 8.11 -29.00 1.26
CA ARG A 658 9.16 -27.99 1.14
C ARG A 658 9.82 -28.05 -0.23
N ILE A 659 9.93 -26.90 -0.87
CA ILE A 659 10.94 -26.70 -1.93
C ILE A 659 12.19 -26.12 -1.28
N VAL A 660 13.31 -26.80 -1.46
CA VAL A 660 14.61 -26.35 -0.94
C VAL A 660 15.50 -25.93 -2.10
N ALA A 661 16.42 -25.00 -1.82
CA ALA A 661 17.43 -24.65 -2.80
C ALA A 661 18.23 -25.92 -3.19
N PRO A 662 18.65 -26.07 -4.46
CA PRO A 662 19.52 -27.16 -4.84
C PRO A 662 20.78 -27.13 -3.96
N PRO A 663 21.27 -28.29 -3.48
CA PRO A 663 22.52 -28.35 -2.73
C PRO A 663 23.63 -27.75 -3.60
N GLN A 664 24.25 -26.67 -3.10
CA GLN A 664 25.34 -26.00 -3.78
C GLN A 664 26.55 -26.96 -3.82
N ASN A 665 26.97 -27.41 -5.01
CA ASN A 665 28.14 -28.28 -5.17
C ASN A 665 29.39 -27.58 -4.60
N VAL A 666 29.84 -26.54 -5.28
CA VAL A 666 30.93 -25.64 -4.84
C VAL A 666 30.42 -24.22 -5.03
N ALA A 667 30.42 -23.41 -3.97
CA ALA A 667 29.91 -22.05 -3.98
C ALA A 667 30.94 -21.11 -3.36
N PHE A 668 31.70 -20.41 -4.20
CA PHE A 668 32.74 -19.50 -3.73
C PHE A 668 32.15 -18.16 -3.28
N ALA A 669 32.76 -17.56 -2.25
CA ALA A 669 32.49 -16.19 -1.81
C ALA A 669 33.77 -15.49 -1.35
N LEU A 670 33.80 -14.16 -1.41
CA LEU A 670 34.85 -13.36 -0.77
C LEU A 670 34.56 -13.23 0.73
N THR A 671 35.60 -13.19 1.54
CA THR A 671 35.49 -13.06 3.02
C THR A 671 35.81 -11.66 3.53
N GLY A 672 36.41 -10.80 2.70
CA GLY A 672 36.78 -9.43 3.07
C GLY A 672 38.21 -9.25 3.59
N SER A 673 38.90 -10.34 4.00
CA SER A 673 40.28 -10.30 4.54
C SER A 673 41.37 -10.26 3.46
N ASN A 674 41.18 -9.45 2.43
CA ASN A 674 42.15 -9.34 1.33
C ASN A 674 43.36 -8.53 1.80
N THR A 675 44.56 -8.95 1.39
CA THR A 675 45.82 -8.31 1.79
C THR A 675 46.68 -7.99 0.57
N PHE A 676 47.61 -7.06 0.74
CA PHE A 676 48.62 -6.73 -0.26
C PHE A 676 49.99 -6.60 0.41
N SER A 677 51.06 -6.78 -0.36
CA SER A 677 52.41 -6.53 0.12
C SER A 677 52.88 -5.16 -0.33
N ASP A 678 53.12 -4.30 0.65
CA ASP A 678 53.76 -2.99 0.50
C ASP A 678 55.23 -3.06 0.97
N ASN A 679 55.99 -3.99 0.41
CA ASN A 679 57.39 -4.18 0.76
C ASN A 679 58.31 -3.63 -0.33
N GLU A 680 59.43 -3.04 0.08
CA GLU A 680 60.56 -2.71 -0.79
C GLU A 680 61.00 -3.93 -1.63
N PRO A 681 61.31 -3.78 -2.94
CA PRO A 681 61.76 -2.55 -3.59
C PRO A 681 60.68 -1.74 -4.36
N ASN A 682 59.40 -2.14 -4.31
CA ASN A 682 58.36 -1.51 -5.13
C ASN A 682 57.13 -0.98 -4.37
N GLY A 683 57.07 -1.19 -3.06
CA GLY A 683 56.25 -0.43 -2.12
C GLY A 683 57.16 0.31 -1.13
N ASN A 684 56.61 1.21 -0.33
CA ASN A 684 57.36 2.06 0.60
C ASN A 684 57.11 1.75 2.09
N ARG A 685 56.38 0.67 2.39
CA ARG A 685 56.01 0.20 3.75
C ARG A 685 55.18 1.20 4.55
N ASN A 686 54.39 2.04 3.90
CA ASN A 686 53.49 2.99 4.56
C ASN A 686 52.08 2.44 4.82
N GLY A 687 51.79 1.19 4.43
CA GLY A 687 50.51 0.53 4.69
C GLY A 687 49.38 0.91 3.72
N GLY A 688 49.69 1.59 2.61
CA GLY A 688 48.77 1.95 1.53
C GLY A 688 49.32 1.52 0.16
N ILE A 689 48.46 1.55 -0.86
CA ILE A 689 48.91 1.42 -2.26
C ILE A 689 49.06 2.83 -2.84
N ASP A 690 50.25 3.18 -3.33
CA ASP A 690 50.57 4.53 -3.78
C ASP A 690 50.69 4.71 -5.30
N PRO A 691 50.41 5.92 -5.82
CA PRO A 691 50.71 6.27 -7.20
C PRO A 691 52.20 6.07 -7.54
N GLY A 692 52.46 5.27 -8.58
CA GLY A 692 53.80 4.98 -9.08
C GLY A 692 54.40 3.68 -8.56
N GLU A 693 53.75 3.00 -7.61
CA GLU A 693 54.14 1.67 -7.16
C GLU A 693 53.84 0.61 -8.22
N ASN A 694 54.77 -0.31 -8.40
CA ASN A 694 54.67 -1.38 -9.38
C ASN A 694 54.85 -2.74 -8.70
N ASN A 695 54.48 -3.82 -9.37
CA ASN A 695 54.68 -5.18 -8.85
C ASN A 695 54.10 -5.46 -7.44
N ILE A 696 52.97 -4.84 -7.09
CA ILE A 696 52.31 -5.04 -5.79
C ILE A 696 51.66 -6.42 -5.76
N ALA A 697 52.04 -7.24 -4.78
CA ALA A 697 51.49 -8.57 -4.58
C ALA A 697 50.15 -8.50 -3.84
N VAL A 698 49.11 -9.12 -4.41
CA VAL A 698 47.75 -9.13 -3.86
C VAL A 698 47.31 -10.56 -3.53
N TYR A 699 46.78 -10.73 -2.31
CA TYR A 699 46.21 -11.98 -1.81
C TYR A 699 44.73 -11.77 -1.48
N VAL A 700 43.87 -12.60 -2.06
CA VAL A 700 42.42 -12.49 -1.94
C VAL A 700 41.89 -13.74 -1.25
N GLN A 701 41.27 -13.57 -0.08
CA GLN A 701 40.75 -14.69 0.72
C GLN A 701 39.34 -15.06 0.28
N VAL A 702 39.16 -16.32 -0.08
CA VAL A 702 37.88 -16.87 -0.53
C VAL A 702 37.46 -18.05 0.34
N ILE A 703 36.16 -18.27 0.44
CA ILE A 703 35.56 -19.41 1.16
C ILE A 703 34.67 -20.20 0.21
N ASN A 704 34.59 -21.52 0.40
CA ASN A 704 33.64 -22.39 -0.28
C ASN A 704 32.46 -22.71 0.66
N ASN A 705 31.31 -22.10 0.41
CA ASN A 705 30.06 -22.33 1.15
C ASN A 705 29.26 -23.53 0.58
N GLY A 706 29.80 -24.24 -0.42
CA GLY A 706 29.21 -25.45 -1.01
C GLY A 706 29.56 -26.73 -0.25
N LEU A 707 28.94 -27.85 -0.63
CA LEU A 707 29.03 -29.14 0.08
C LEU A 707 30.18 -30.05 -0.39
N LEU A 708 30.74 -29.80 -1.57
CA LEU A 708 31.90 -30.53 -2.10
C LEU A 708 33.17 -29.69 -1.94
N THR A 709 34.31 -30.36 -1.80
CA THR A 709 35.62 -29.70 -1.86
C THR A 709 35.88 -29.23 -3.29
N GLY A 710 36.08 -27.93 -3.49
CA GLY A 710 36.51 -27.37 -4.76
C GLY A 710 37.97 -27.70 -5.01
N THR A 711 38.27 -28.39 -6.11
CA THR A 711 39.64 -28.77 -6.52
C THR A 711 40.08 -28.01 -7.76
N ASN A 712 41.40 -27.87 -7.95
CA ASN A 712 41.99 -27.15 -9.08
C ASN A 712 41.37 -25.75 -9.24
N VAL A 713 41.24 -25.04 -8.10
CA VAL A 713 40.57 -23.75 -8.07
C VAL A 713 41.48 -22.68 -8.68
N ARG A 714 40.97 -22.03 -9.72
CA ARG A 714 41.70 -21.03 -10.53
C ARG A 714 41.00 -19.69 -10.43
N GLY A 715 41.77 -18.65 -10.15
CA GLY A 715 41.29 -17.28 -10.11
C GLY A 715 41.86 -16.42 -11.22
N THR A 716 41.05 -15.49 -11.71
CA THR A 716 41.44 -14.42 -12.63
C THR A 716 41.05 -13.07 -12.03
N LEU A 717 42.02 -12.19 -11.84
CA LEU A 717 41.87 -10.82 -11.38
C LEU A 717 41.84 -9.86 -12.57
N SER A 718 40.92 -8.90 -12.54
CA SER A 718 40.78 -7.87 -13.56
C SER A 718 40.46 -6.51 -12.95
N THR A 719 40.68 -5.44 -13.71
CA THR A 719 40.25 -4.08 -13.36
C THR A 719 39.79 -3.35 -14.62
N VAL A 720 38.87 -2.42 -14.44
CA VAL A 720 38.45 -1.45 -15.47
C VAL A 720 38.86 -0.03 -15.08
N GLN A 721 39.54 0.14 -13.95
CA GLN A 721 39.93 1.45 -13.44
C GLN A 721 41.15 1.99 -14.18
N SER A 722 41.00 3.18 -14.76
CA SER A 722 42.10 3.86 -15.44
C SER A 722 43.26 4.11 -14.45
N GLY A 723 44.49 3.83 -14.88
CA GLY A 723 45.69 3.99 -14.07
C GLY A 723 46.05 2.81 -13.17
N VAL A 724 45.24 1.73 -13.15
CA VAL A 724 45.57 0.46 -12.48
C VAL A 724 45.79 -0.62 -13.53
N THR A 725 46.90 -1.35 -13.45
CA THR A 725 47.20 -2.46 -14.37
C THR A 725 47.39 -3.75 -13.59
N VAL A 726 46.74 -4.84 -14.03
CA VAL A 726 46.98 -6.19 -13.48
C VAL A 726 47.98 -6.90 -14.39
N THR A 727 49.22 -7.06 -13.92
CA THR A 727 50.32 -7.65 -14.70
C THR A 727 50.42 -9.16 -14.55
N THR A 728 49.96 -9.73 -13.43
CA THR A 728 49.75 -11.18 -13.27
C THR A 728 48.28 -11.43 -12.92
N PRO A 729 47.43 -11.67 -13.93
CA PRO A 729 45.99 -11.74 -13.72
C PRO A 729 45.51 -13.10 -13.23
N THR A 730 46.32 -14.16 -13.24
CA THR A 730 45.87 -15.50 -12.86
C THR A 730 46.60 -16.03 -11.64
N ALA A 731 45.89 -16.75 -10.78
CA ALA A 731 46.46 -17.43 -9.61
C ALA A 731 45.70 -18.73 -9.30
N PHE A 732 46.39 -19.67 -8.65
CA PHE A 732 45.79 -20.90 -8.11
C PHE A 732 45.46 -20.75 -6.63
N TYR A 733 44.43 -21.46 -6.19
CA TYR A 733 44.07 -21.62 -4.77
C TYR A 733 44.32 -23.07 -4.33
N PRO A 734 44.52 -23.32 -3.02
CA PRO A 734 44.43 -24.67 -2.46
C PRO A 734 43.09 -25.32 -2.79
N ASN A 735 42.99 -26.64 -2.59
CA ASN A 735 41.69 -27.29 -2.57
C ASN A 735 40.85 -26.69 -1.43
N LEU A 736 39.67 -26.18 -1.78
CA LEU A 736 38.80 -25.42 -0.89
C LEU A 736 37.74 -26.36 -0.30
N ALA A 737 38.01 -26.88 0.90
CA ALA A 737 37.03 -27.60 1.69
C ALA A 737 35.88 -26.67 2.13
N THR A 738 34.72 -27.27 2.40
CA THR A 738 33.52 -26.55 2.86
C THR A 738 33.82 -25.71 4.10
N ASN A 739 33.40 -24.45 4.07
CA ASN A 739 33.52 -23.46 5.15
C ASN A 739 34.97 -23.22 5.65
N SER A 740 35.97 -23.48 4.80
CA SER A 740 37.37 -23.20 5.12
C SER A 740 37.91 -22.07 4.23
N PRO A 741 38.13 -20.86 4.78
CA PRO A 741 38.74 -19.76 4.04
C PRO A 741 40.17 -20.09 3.61
N GLN A 742 40.51 -19.82 2.34
CA GLN A 742 41.87 -19.96 1.81
C GLN A 742 42.25 -18.75 0.97
N VAL A 743 43.55 -18.50 0.84
CA VAL A 743 44.14 -17.46 -0.03
C VAL A 743 44.78 -18.09 -1.26
N ASN A 744 44.97 -17.30 -2.31
CA ASN A 744 45.73 -17.73 -3.50
C ASN A 744 47.18 -18.11 -3.13
N LEU A 745 47.67 -19.19 -3.73
CA LEU A 745 49.01 -19.75 -3.53
C LEU A 745 50.11 -18.85 -4.11
N THR A 746 49.80 -18.22 -5.23
CA THR A 746 50.66 -17.25 -5.91
C THR A 746 49.97 -15.89 -5.92
N PRO A 747 50.65 -14.78 -5.57
CA PRO A 747 50.01 -13.47 -5.56
C PRO A 747 49.56 -13.07 -6.98
N TYR A 748 48.47 -12.33 -7.06
CA TYR A 748 48.24 -11.49 -8.23
C TYR A 748 49.20 -10.31 -8.18
N ILE A 749 49.58 -9.77 -9.33
CA ILE A 749 50.49 -8.63 -9.39
C ILE A 749 49.77 -7.46 -10.05
N ILE A 750 49.76 -6.31 -9.38
CA ILE A 750 49.20 -5.05 -9.89
C ILE A 750 50.24 -3.93 -9.93
N SER A 751 49.95 -2.86 -10.66
CA SER A 751 50.81 -1.67 -10.76
C SER A 751 49.96 -0.41 -10.93
N ILE A 752 50.37 0.68 -10.29
CA ILE A 752 49.65 1.95 -10.23
C ILE A 752 50.43 3.02 -10.99
N SER A 753 49.75 3.73 -11.88
CA SER A 753 50.32 4.84 -12.63
C SER A 753 50.86 5.93 -11.70
N PRO A 754 52.04 6.53 -11.97
CA PRO A 754 52.52 7.71 -11.26
C PRO A 754 51.58 8.93 -11.34
N ASN A 755 50.68 8.95 -12.33
CA ASN A 755 49.67 10.01 -12.50
C ASN A 755 48.34 9.68 -11.81
N PHE A 756 48.27 8.59 -11.06
CA PHE A 756 47.10 8.26 -10.27
C PHE A 756 46.92 9.30 -9.15
N ALA A 757 45.71 9.80 -8.93
CA ALA A 757 45.48 10.86 -7.96
C ALA A 757 45.55 10.32 -6.52
N CYS A 758 46.40 10.91 -5.66
CA CYS A 758 46.28 10.73 -4.20
C CYS A 758 45.04 11.50 -3.74
N ASN A 759 43.99 10.77 -3.36
CA ASN A 759 42.77 11.31 -2.75
C ASN A 759 42.52 10.54 -1.45
N PRO A 760 42.31 11.21 -0.30
CA PRO A 760 42.01 10.54 0.98
C PRO A 760 40.79 9.61 0.97
N THR A 761 39.90 9.72 -0.02
CA THR A 761 38.75 8.80 -0.21
C THR A 761 38.89 7.86 -1.41
N GLY A 762 40.04 7.87 -2.09
CA GLY A 762 40.30 7.06 -3.28
C GLY A 762 40.55 5.59 -2.97
N THR A 763 40.03 4.69 -3.83
CA THR A 763 40.26 3.24 -3.73
C THR A 763 40.70 2.64 -5.07
N ILE A 764 41.43 1.53 -4.98
CA ILE A 764 41.79 0.65 -6.09
C ILE A 764 40.70 -0.41 -6.25
N ASN A 765 40.01 -0.43 -7.39
CA ASN A 765 38.89 -1.32 -7.69
C ASN A 765 39.36 -2.51 -8.54
N LEU A 766 39.10 -3.71 -8.02
CA LEU A 766 39.48 -4.98 -8.65
C LEU A 766 38.25 -5.90 -8.73
N ARG A 767 38.27 -6.86 -9.66
CA ARG A 767 37.23 -7.88 -9.82
C ARG A 767 37.84 -9.26 -9.91
N LEU A 768 37.32 -10.20 -9.11
CA LEU A 768 37.75 -11.60 -9.10
C LEU A 768 36.73 -12.50 -9.81
N THR A 769 37.24 -13.42 -10.62
CA THR A 769 36.51 -14.58 -11.16
C THR A 769 37.23 -15.86 -10.74
N LEU A 770 36.50 -16.85 -10.21
CA LEU A 770 37.03 -18.17 -9.79
C LEU A 770 36.31 -19.31 -10.52
N THR A 771 37.02 -20.38 -10.81
CA THR A 771 36.48 -21.64 -11.35
C THR A 771 37.07 -22.86 -10.63
N SER A 772 36.36 -23.99 -10.65
CA SER A 772 36.83 -25.30 -10.12
C SER A 772 36.43 -26.46 -11.02
N ASP A 773 37.07 -27.62 -10.83
CA ASP A 773 36.75 -28.84 -11.61
C ASP A 773 35.34 -29.39 -11.31
N GLN A 774 34.73 -29.01 -10.17
CA GLN A 774 33.39 -29.43 -9.74
C GLN A 774 32.25 -28.50 -10.21
N GLY A 775 32.56 -27.47 -11.00
CA GLY A 775 31.54 -26.61 -11.62
C GLY A 775 31.04 -25.42 -10.79
N GLY A 776 31.75 -25.03 -9.70
CA GLY A 776 31.49 -23.79 -8.97
C GLY A 776 32.21 -22.59 -9.59
N THR A 777 31.50 -21.48 -9.82
CA THR A 777 32.07 -20.25 -10.40
C THR A 777 31.74 -19.02 -9.56
N LEU A 778 32.75 -18.21 -9.20
CA LEU A 778 32.59 -16.82 -8.75
C LEU A 778 32.83 -15.94 -9.98
N THR A 779 31.96 -15.01 -10.34
CA THR A 779 32.15 -14.21 -11.57
C THR A 779 32.15 -12.72 -11.28
N ASN A 780 33.23 -12.03 -11.65
CA ASN A 780 33.36 -10.57 -11.64
C ASN A 780 33.01 -9.90 -10.30
N VAL A 781 33.28 -10.55 -9.17
CA VAL A 781 32.94 -10.00 -7.85
C VAL A 781 33.93 -8.89 -7.49
N PRO A 782 33.45 -7.66 -7.23
CA PRO A 782 34.30 -6.51 -6.96
C PRO A 782 34.85 -6.52 -5.52
N PHE A 783 36.05 -5.98 -5.35
CA PHE A 783 36.63 -5.62 -4.04
C PHE A 783 37.62 -4.46 -4.20
N THR A 784 38.01 -3.83 -3.08
CA THR A 784 38.83 -2.61 -3.11
C THR A 784 39.99 -2.59 -2.11
N PHE A 785 41.01 -1.78 -2.38
CA PHE A 785 42.09 -1.40 -1.46
C PHE A 785 42.21 0.13 -1.33
N PRO A 786 42.63 0.68 -0.18
CA PRO A 786 42.82 2.12 0.02
C PRO A 786 44.10 2.66 -0.65
N ILE A 787 44.15 3.98 -0.86
CA ILE A 787 45.30 4.75 -1.39
C ILE A 787 45.88 5.68 -0.30
N GLY A 788 47.19 5.94 -0.28
CA GLY A 788 47.84 6.84 0.69
C GLY A 788 47.46 8.33 0.60
N THR A 789 47.75 9.13 1.66
CA THR A 789 47.34 10.55 1.84
C THR A 789 48.50 11.57 1.73
N LEU A 790 48.26 12.87 1.47
CA LEU A 790 49.32 13.91 1.42
C LEU A 790 49.72 14.44 2.82
N PRO A 791 50.96 14.93 3.05
CA PRO A 791 51.37 15.53 4.34
C PRO A 791 50.63 16.85 4.63
N LEU A 792 50.38 17.20 5.90
CA LEU A 792 49.62 18.41 6.26
C LEU A 792 50.38 19.73 5.95
N PRO A 793 49.70 20.82 5.53
CA PRO A 793 50.30 22.15 5.39
C PRO A 793 50.69 22.79 6.75
N ILE A 794 51.73 23.62 6.77
CA ILE A 794 52.23 24.32 7.98
C ILE A 794 52.06 25.84 7.83
N ASP A 795 51.42 26.51 8.80
CA ASP A 795 51.27 27.98 8.86
C ASP A 795 52.47 28.65 9.56
N HIS A 796 53.06 29.65 8.92
CA HIS A 796 54.15 30.47 9.49
C HIS A 796 53.67 31.90 9.70
N VAL A 797 53.73 32.40 10.94
CA VAL A 797 53.17 33.71 11.32
C VAL A 797 54.28 34.76 11.51
N PHE A 798 54.17 35.88 10.81
CA PHE A 798 55.08 37.02 10.90
C PHE A 798 54.32 38.29 11.30
N SER A 799 54.57 38.80 12.49
CA SER A 799 53.76 39.87 13.08
C SER A 799 54.49 41.21 13.16
N PHE A 800 53.79 42.29 12.83
CA PHE A 800 54.17 43.66 13.18
C PHE A 800 53.49 44.07 14.49
N ARG A 801 54.31 44.57 15.43
CA ARG A 801 53.90 45.12 16.74
C ARG A 801 54.66 46.41 17.08
N GLY A 802 55.12 47.14 16.05
CA GLY A 802 55.93 48.35 16.22
C GLY A 802 55.12 49.57 16.67
N PRO A 803 55.75 50.75 16.75
CA PRO A 803 55.04 52.01 16.99
C PRO A 803 53.91 52.21 15.98
N ALA A 804 52.81 52.83 16.42
CA ALA A 804 51.69 53.15 15.54
C ALA A 804 52.17 53.96 14.32
N VAL A 805 51.81 53.50 13.13
CA VAL A 805 52.16 54.15 11.86
C VAL A 805 50.95 54.97 11.40
N PRO A 806 51.03 56.31 11.38
CA PRO A 806 49.91 57.16 10.97
C PRO A 806 49.52 56.88 9.52
N ILE A 807 48.22 56.87 9.25
CA ILE A 807 47.63 56.81 7.91
C ILE A 807 47.30 58.26 7.52
N PRO A 808 48.04 58.87 6.55
CA PRO A 808 47.78 60.25 6.14
C PRO A 808 46.62 60.36 5.16
N ASP A 809 45.73 61.32 5.40
CA ASP A 809 44.62 61.73 4.50
C ASP A 809 45.09 62.08 3.09
N PHE A 810 44.20 61.88 2.10
CA PHE A 810 44.41 62.33 0.72
C PHE A 810 44.46 63.88 0.62
N PRO A 811 45.45 64.47 -0.09
CA PRO A 811 46.50 63.83 -0.89
C PRO A 811 47.79 63.57 -0.07
N GLY A 812 47.83 62.44 0.64
CA GLY A 812 48.98 61.96 1.41
C GLY A 812 49.55 60.65 0.87
N PRO A 813 50.81 60.31 1.20
CA PRO A 813 51.39 59.02 0.84
C PRO A 813 50.78 57.88 1.67
N ALA A 814 50.79 56.67 1.12
CA ALA A 814 50.35 55.49 1.87
C ALA A 814 51.28 55.20 3.07
N ALA A 815 50.69 54.84 4.20
CA ALA A 815 51.40 54.29 5.35
C ALA A 815 52.03 52.94 4.97
N THR A 816 53.35 52.85 5.06
CA THR A 816 54.11 51.69 4.60
C THR A 816 54.74 50.97 5.78
N ILE A 817 54.43 49.67 5.93
CA ILE A 817 54.93 48.82 7.02
C ILE A 817 55.66 47.62 6.44
N ASN A 818 56.91 47.42 6.89
CA ASN A 818 57.79 46.36 6.44
C ASN A 818 57.77 45.18 7.43
N ILE A 819 57.55 43.96 6.92
CA ILE A 819 57.64 42.71 7.69
C ILE A 819 58.76 41.83 7.09
N PRO A 820 59.82 41.53 7.85
CA PRO A 820 60.84 40.58 7.41
C PRO A 820 60.31 39.15 7.52
N VAL A 821 60.37 38.40 6.42
CA VAL A 821 60.05 36.97 6.34
C VAL A 821 61.34 36.21 6.03
N SER A 822 61.65 35.18 6.83
CA SER A 822 62.85 34.35 6.66
C SER A 822 62.60 32.92 7.14
N GLY A 823 63.36 31.96 6.58
CA GLY A 823 63.35 30.56 7.03
C GLY A 823 62.41 29.63 6.27
N LEU A 824 61.73 30.11 5.23
CA LEU A 824 60.76 29.30 4.48
C LEU A 824 61.38 28.65 3.24
N THR A 825 61.41 27.32 3.18
CA THR A 825 61.97 26.57 2.04
C THR A 825 60.90 25.96 1.14
N ASP A 826 59.76 25.59 1.71
CA ASP A 826 58.70 24.87 0.99
C ASP A 826 57.80 25.82 0.18
N PRO A 827 57.12 25.31 -0.88
CA PRO A 827 56.18 26.10 -1.67
C PRO A 827 54.99 26.63 -0.85
N VAL A 828 54.57 27.86 -1.15
CA VAL A 828 53.38 28.47 -0.55
C VAL A 828 52.10 27.82 -1.07
N THR A 829 51.25 27.32 -0.18
CA THR A 829 49.91 26.81 -0.53
C THR A 829 48.81 27.81 -0.21
N ALA A 830 49.00 28.67 0.79
CA ALA A 830 48.08 29.76 1.13
C ALA A 830 48.81 30.95 1.79
N VAL A 831 48.21 32.14 1.70
CA VAL A 831 48.63 33.35 2.42
C VAL A 831 47.41 33.96 3.07
N LYS A 832 47.56 34.44 4.30
CA LYS A 832 46.52 35.15 5.06
C LYS A 832 47.11 36.43 5.67
N VAL A 833 46.27 37.44 5.86
CA VAL A 833 46.63 38.67 6.59
C VAL A 833 45.66 38.85 7.74
N SER A 834 46.18 38.96 8.96
CA SER A 834 45.39 39.28 10.15
C SER A 834 45.64 40.73 10.56
N PHE A 835 44.61 41.55 10.70
CA PHE A 835 44.70 42.82 11.44
C PHE A 835 44.39 42.53 12.89
N ASP A 836 45.45 42.41 13.69
CA ASP A 836 45.38 41.89 15.06
C ASP A 836 44.79 42.92 16.02
N GLY A 837 44.44 42.54 17.23
CA GLY A 837 44.08 43.52 18.26
C GLY A 837 43.96 42.86 19.62
N SER A 838 44.33 43.57 20.68
CA SER A 838 44.17 43.07 22.03
C SER A 838 42.73 43.24 22.54
N LEU A 839 41.98 44.20 21.99
CA LEU A 839 40.58 44.43 22.30
C LEU A 839 39.88 45.14 21.12
N CYS A 840 38.84 44.50 20.57
CA CYS A 840 38.12 45.03 19.42
C CYS A 840 37.07 46.06 19.82
N THR A 841 37.12 47.23 19.20
CA THR A 841 36.13 48.31 19.39
C THR A 841 36.01 49.19 18.14
N ALA A 842 34.80 49.67 17.84
CA ALA A 842 34.53 50.64 16.77
C ALA A 842 34.79 52.10 17.21
N GLN A 843 35.27 52.31 18.43
CA GLN A 843 35.54 53.66 18.94
C GLN A 843 36.68 54.31 18.13
N GLN A 844 36.44 55.49 17.57
CA GLN A 844 37.47 56.28 16.90
C GLN A 844 38.62 56.60 17.87
N GLY A 845 39.88 56.52 17.40
CA GLY A 845 41.06 56.71 18.25
C GLY A 845 41.46 55.48 19.07
N ALA A 846 40.83 54.32 18.88
CA ALA A 846 41.16 53.10 19.60
C ALA A 846 42.63 52.68 19.41
N THR A 847 43.32 52.42 20.52
CA THR A 847 44.73 52.00 20.50
C THR A 847 44.93 50.49 20.55
N THR A 848 43.84 49.74 20.72
CA THR A 848 43.84 48.27 20.94
C THR A 848 43.49 47.45 19.70
N VAL A 849 43.14 48.11 18.59
CA VAL A 849 42.77 47.50 17.30
C VAL A 849 43.96 47.46 16.34
N GLY A 850 43.86 46.71 15.25
CA GLY A 850 44.97 46.45 14.33
C GLY A 850 45.18 47.56 13.33
N ILE A 851 44.08 48.00 12.72
CA ILE A 851 43.99 49.27 12.01
C ILE A 851 42.93 50.10 12.71
N GLU A 852 43.35 51.23 13.24
CA GLU A 852 42.44 52.25 13.70
C GLU A 852 42.17 53.21 12.54
N HIS A 853 40.90 53.44 12.20
CA HIS A 853 40.51 54.43 11.19
C HIS A 853 39.07 54.88 11.43
N SER A 854 38.80 56.17 11.22
CA SER A 854 37.49 56.80 11.41
C SER A 854 36.48 56.58 10.27
N TYR A 855 36.93 56.01 9.16
CA TYR A 855 36.10 55.68 8.02
C TYR A 855 36.78 54.58 7.21
N VAL A 856 36.22 53.39 7.07
CA VAL A 856 36.96 52.31 6.36
C VAL A 856 36.72 52.29 4.85
N SER A 857 35.64 52.92 4.36
CA SER A 857 35.24 52.86 2.94
C SER A 857 36.09 53.71 1.99
N ASP A 858 37.09 54.40 2.49
CA ASP A 858 38.12 55.10 1.69
C ASP A 858 39.50 54.45 1.82
N LEU A 859 39.65 53.41 2.63
CA LEU A 859 40.92 52.72 2.77
C LEU A 859 41.22 51.78 1.61
N GLN A 860 42.44 51.88 1.08
CA GLN A 860 43.03 50.88 0.21
C GLN A 860 44.25 50.25 0.87
N VAL A 861 44.25 48.92 0.98
CA VAL A 861 45.34 48.15 1.58
C VAL A 861 45.93 47.19 0.56
N THR A 862 47.25 47.29 0.37
CA THR A 862 48.02 46.49 -0.58
C THR A 862 49.11 45.71 0.15
N LEU A 863 49.15 44.40 -0.07
CA LEU A 863 50.26 43.55 0.36
C LEU A 863 51.20 43.32 -0.83
N THR A 864 52.50 43.52 -0.62
CA THR A 864 53.53 43.32 -1.64
C THR A 864 54.62 42.36 -1.15
N SER A 865 54.94 41.36 -1.97
CA SER A 865 56.02 40.40 -1.71
C SER A 865 57.40 41.03 -1.90
N PRO A 866 58.48 40.41 -1.38
CA PRO A 866 59.84 40.88 -1.59
C PRO A 866 60.22 40.95 -3.07
N THR A 867 61.17 41.83 -3.41
CA THR A 867 61.76 41.94 -4.74
C THR A 867 62.95 40.99 -4.96
N SER A 868 63.32 40.19 -3.96
CA SER A 868 64.47 39.27 -4.01
C SER A 868 64.40 38.36 -5.25
N GLY A 869 65.11 38.74 -6.33
CA GLY A 869 65.11 38.00 -7.61
C GLY A 869 64.04 38.39 -8.64
N LEU A 870 63.20 39.41 -8.37
CA LEU A 870 62.21 39.97 -9.30
C LEU A 870 62.49 41.45 -9.59
N THR A 871 62.10 41.95 -10.78
CA THR A 871 62.20 43.38 -11.14
C THR A 871 61.26 44.27 -10.31
N GLN A 872 60.14 43.72 -9.83
CA GLN A 872 59.22 44.31 -8.87
C GLN A 872 58.57 43.19 -8.05
N GLY A 873 58.26 43.43 -6.77
CA GLY A 873 57.51 42.49 -5.93
C GLY A 873 56.09 42.28 -6.48
N ARG A 874 55.49 41.13 -6.21
CA ARG A 874 54.09 40.88 -6.57
C ARG A 874 53.20 41.63 -5.58
N SER A 875 52.19 42.35 -6.06
CA SER A 875 51.30 43.14 -5.21
C SER A 875 49.86 42.70 -5.37
N VAL A 876 49.12 42.64 -4.26
CA VAL A 876 47.69 42.34 -4.22
C VAL A 876 46.99 43.41 -3.38
N ILE A 877 45.98 44.07 -3.95
CA ILE A 877 45.10 44.97 -3.20
C ILE A 877 44.11 44.10 -2.43
N ILE A 878 44.37 43.91 -1.14
CA ILE A 878 43.62 43.01 -0.26
C ILE A 878 42.37 43.67 0.32
N MET A 879 42.34 45.01 0.39
CA MET A 879 41.15 45.80 0.68
C MET A 879 41.12 47.01 -0.26
N ASN A 880 39.98 47.28 -0.89
CA ASN A 880 39.83 48.43 -1.78
C ASN A 880 38.50 49.14 -1.51
N ARG A 881 38.48 50.10 -0.58
CA ARG A 881 37.26 50.77 -0.13
C ARG A 881 36.24 49.78 0.46
N PRO A 882 36.56 49.03 1.54
CA PRO A 882 35.64 48.10 2.20
C PRO A 882 34.21 48.65 2.39
N GLY A 883 33.21 47.95 1.86
CA GLY A 883 31.80 48.32 1.97
C GLY A 883 31.34 49.42 0.99
N TYR A 884 32.23 49.93 0.15
CA TYR A 884 31.91 50.96 -0.84
C TYR A 884 31.16 50.37 -2.03
N VAL A 885 30.04 50.99 -2.37
CA VAL A 885 29.24 50.71 -3.56
C VAL A 885 29.28 51.93 -4.46
N ALA A 886 29.97 51.82 -5.60
CA ALA A 886 30.03 52.90 -6.57
C ALA A 886 28.61 53.30 -7.05
N PRO A 887 28.32 54.60 -7.23
CA PRO A 887 27.07 55.04 -7.81
C PRO A 887 26.80 54.38 -9.17
N THR A 888 25.59 53.86 -9.36
CA THR A 888 25.12 53.27 -10.62
C THR A 888 23.87 53.97 -11.11
N SER A 889 23.43 53.70 -12.35
CA SER A 889 22.16 54.22 -12.86
C SER A 889 20.94 53.76 -12.06
N GLN A 890 21.06 52.65 -11.31
CA GLN A 890 20.00 52.11 -10.44
C GLN A 890 20.15 52.54 -8.97
N ASN A 891 21.36 52.88 -8.52
CA ASN A 891 21.61 53.52 -7.23
C ASN A 891 22.48 54.77 -7.44
N PRO A 892 21.88 55.93 -7.79
CA PRO A 892 22.62 57.12 -8.18
C PRO A 892 23.44 57.75 -7.04
N LEU A 893 23.14 57.41 -5.79
CA LEU A 893 23.86 57.92 -4.62
C LEU A 893 25.06 57.05 -4.25
N GLY A 894 25.17 55.84 -4.80
CA GLY A 894 26.12 54.84 -4.31
C GLY A 894 25.79 54.39 -2.89
N GLY A 895 26.78 53.89 -2.18
CA GLY A 895 26.69 53.57 -0.76
C GLY A 895 28.09 53.53 -0.16
N ASP A 896 28.24 54.12 1.02
CA ASP A 896 29.51 54.13 1.75
C ASP A 896 29.34 53.44 3.11
N ASN A 897 30.43 52.88 3.62
CA ASN A 897 30.51 52.28 4.95
C ASN A 897 31.25 53.21 5.92
N SER A 898 30.50 53.88 6.79
CA SER A 898 31.02 54.74 7.86
C SER A 898 31.45 54.00 9.13
N GLY A 899 31.69 52.69 9.04
CA GLY A 899 32.19 51.89 10.14
C GLY A 899 33.68 52.15 10.40
N ASN A 900 34.10 51.89 11.63
CA ASN A 900 35.46 52.18 12.12
C ASN A 900 36.21 50.90 12.46
N ASN A 901 37.53 50.94 12.29
CA ASN A 901 38.52 50.00 12.84
C ASN A 901 38.45 48.53 12.37
N PHE A 902 39.62 47.94 12.12
CA PHE A 902 39.82 46.51 11.89
C PHE A 902 40.53 45.88 13.09
N CYS A 903 39.96 44.82 13.65
CA CYS A 903 40.52 44.12 14.80
C CYS A 903 40.16 42.64 14.75
N SER A 904 41.15 41.76 14.96
CA SER A 904 41.00 40.31 14.74
C SER A 904 40.36 40.00 13.39
N THR A 905 40.71 40.77 12.37
CA THR A 905 40.21 40.62 11.00
C THR A 905 41.15 39.70 10.24
N TYR A 906 40.69 38.53 9.81
CA TYR A 906 41.48 37.60 9.02
C TYR A 906 41.07 37.69 7.55
N LEU A 907 42.02 37.98 6.66
CA LEU A 907 41.83 37.96 5.21
C LEU A 907 42.46 36.69 4.64
N GLU A 908 41.65 35.82 4.05
CA GLU A 908 42.10 34.57 3.43
C GLU A 908 41.21 34.17 2.23
N ASP A 909 41.78 33.51 1.23
CA ASP A 909 41.08 33.17 -0.02
C ASP A 909 39.86 32.24 0.18
N ASN A 910 39.90 31.39 1.22
CA ASN A 910 38.90 30.35 1.50
C ASN A 910 38.25 30.55 2.88
N ALA A 911 37.91 31.79 3.25
CA ALA A 911 37.23 32.05 4.52
C ALA A 911 35.94 31.22 4.58
N ALA A 912 35.76 30.38 5.62
CA ALA A 912 34.65 29.43 5.72
C ALA A 912 33.26 30.11 5.68
N SER A 913 33.20 31.38 6.10
CA SER A 913 32.01 32.22 6.04
C SER A 913 31.61 32.61 4.60
N GLY A 914 32.56 32.58 3.65
CA GLY A 914 32.41 33.10 2.29
C GLY A 914 32.21 34.62 2.20
N LEU A 915 32.27 35.35 3.32
CA LEU A 915 31.99 36.79 3.37
C LEU A 915 33.17 37.59 2.82
N SER A 916 32.94 38.48 1.85
CA SER A 916 34.01 39.37 1.36
C SER A 916 34.15 40.62 2.22
N ILE A 917 35.40 41.04 2.48
CA ILE A 917 35.70 42.32 3.13
C ILE A 917 35.21 43.53 2.32
N GLN A 918 34.91 43.34 1.03
CA GLN A 918 34.34 44.40 0.18
C GLN A 918 32.85 44.64 0.44
N ASN A 919 32.16 43.70 1.09
CA ASN A 919 30.70 43.76 1.28
C ASN A 919 30.28 44.07 2.72
N VAL A 920 31.22 44.48 3.58
CA VAL A 920 30.93 44.82 4.98
C VAL A 920 30.15 46.13 5.09
N THR A 921 29.34 46.26 6.14
CA THR A 921 28.49 47.42 6.41
C THR A 921 28.92 48.14 7.69
N ALA A 922 28.42 49.35 7.94
CA ALA A 922 28.80 50.12 9.14
C ALA A 922 28.41 49.41 10.46
N GLY A 923 27.39 48.55 10.43
CA GLY A 923 26.97 47.75 11.58
C GLY A 923 27.96 46.64 11.96
N ASP A 924 28.87 46.27 11.04
CA ASP A 924 29.87 45.23 11.28
C ASP A 924 31.13 45.76 11.99
N ALA A 925 31.18 47.06 12.31
CA ALA A 925 32.30 47.68 13.01
C ALA A 925 32.31 47.35 14.52
N PRO A 926 33.46 47.02 15.14
CA PRO A 926 34.76 46.83 14.49
C PRO A 926 34.77 45.54 13.69
N PHE A 927 35.37 45.58 12.49
CA PHE A 927 35.34 44.43 11.60
C PHE A 927 36.21 43.30 12.15
N SER A 928 35.61 42.24 12.73
CA SER A 928 36.34 41.22 13.50
C SER A 928 35.95 39.78 13.17
N ASN A 929 36.25 39.35 11.95
CA ASN A 929 35.93 38.00 11.45
C ASN A 929 36.93 37.56 10.35
N HIS A 930 36.74 36.35 9.82
CA HIS A 930 37.39 35.83 8.63
C HIS A 930 36.61 36.28 7.38
N TYR A 931 37.31 36.94 6.47
CA TYR A 931 36.78 37.49 5.22
C TYR A 931 37.63 37.09 4.02
N VAL A 932 36.97 36.97 2.86
CA VAL A 932 37.63 36.89 1.57
C VAL A 932 38.15 38.30 1.21
N PRO A 933 39.45 38.46 0.85
CA PRO A 933 40.02 39.76 0.47
C PRO A 933 39.39 40.30 -0.82
N ASN A 934 39.67 41.57 -1.15
CA ASN A 934 39.28 42.17 -2.42
C ASN A 934 39.82 41.41 -3.64
N ALA A 935 41.08 41.01 -3.60
CA ALA A 935 41.73 40.21 -4.63
C ALA A 935 42.43 39.01 -3.98
N SER A 936 42.41 37.87 -4.68
CA SER A 936 42.98 36.63 -4.19
C SER A 936 44.49 36.72 -3.98
N PHE A 937 44.98 36.02 -2.95
CA PHE A 937 46.41 35.82 -2.67
C PHE A 937 47.10 34.84 -3.64
N SER A 938 46.39 34.29 -4.63
CA SER A 938 46.94 33.37 -5.64
C SER A 938 48.24 33.83 -6.33
N PRO A 939 48.53 35.13 -6.55
CA PRO A 939 49.82 35.57 -7.07
C PRO A 939 51.01 35.18 -6.19
N PHE A 940 50.80 34.86 -4.90
CA PHE A 940 51.84 34.45 -3.97
C PHE A 940 52.05 32.93 -3.90
N ARG A 941 51.10 32.11 -4.38
CA ARG A 941 51.11 30.63 -4.25
C ARG A 941 52.18 29.91 -5.10
N SER A 942 52.97 30.65 -5.88
CA SER A 942 54.13 30.11 -6.60
C SER A 942 55.48 30.62 -6.07
N LEU A 943 55.47 31.37 -4.96
CA LEU A 943 56.69 31.76 -4.28
C LEU A 943 57.22 30.57 -3.46
N SER A 944 58.54 30.40 -3.47
CA SER A 944 59.25 29.44 -2.63
C SER A 944 60.70 29.90 -2.47
N GLY A 945 61.38 29.40 -1.44
CA GLY A 945 62.79 29.68 -1.18
C GLY A 945 63.12 31.18 -1.21
N ASN A 946 64.14 31.57 -1.98
CA ASN A 946 64.64 32.95 -2.02
C ASN A 946 63.65 33.99 -2.57
N LEU A 947 62.62 33.57 -3.31
CA LEU A 947 61.56 34.48 -3.82
C LEU A 947 60.49 34.78 -2.76
N LEU A 948 60.40 33.93 -1.73
CA LEU A 948 59.46 34.04 -0.62
C LEU A 948 60.06 34.82 0.57
N ASN A 949 61.35 34.56 0.86
CA ASN A 949 62.08 35.19 1.96
C ASN A 949 62.57 36.60 1.59
N GLY A 950 62.34 37.57 2.47
CA GLY A 950 62.70 38.97 2.27
C GLY A 950 61.71 39.91 2.98
N VAL A 951 61.79 41.20 2.67
CA VAL A 951 60.89 42.20 3.26
C VAL A 951 59.57 42.26 2.49
N TRP A 952 58.51 41.82 3.14
CA TRP A 952 57.13 42.04 2.69
C TRP A 952 56.69 43.44 3.12
N THR A 953 55.85 44.07 2.30
CA THR A 953 55.37 45.44 2.55
C THR A 953 53.85 45.47 2.57
N LEU A 954 53.28 45.99 3.66
CA LEU A 954 51.87 46.37 3.74
C LEU A 954 51.77 47.89 3.54
N SER A 955 51.00 48.31 2.55
CA SER A 955 50.74 49.70 2.24
C SER A 955 49.27 50.01 2.49
N VAL A 956 48.98 50.97 3.36
CA VAL A 956 47.62 51.42 3.71
C VAL A 956 47.47 52.88 3.29
N GLN A 957 46.55 53.15 2.36
CA GLN A 957 46.30 54.48 1.84
C GLN A 957 44.88 54.92 2.18
N ASP A 958 44.74 56.14 2.69
CA ASP A 958 43.46 56.82 2.72
C ASP A 958 43.24 57.57 1.41
N LEU A 959 42.08 57.33 0.78
CA LEU A 959 41.69 57.90 -0.51
C LEU A 959 40.79 59.15 -0.35
N SER A 960 40.45 59.54 0.87
CA SER A 960 39.68 60.73 1.21
C SER A 960 40.43 61.58 2.24
N GLY A 961 39.91 62.76 2.59
CA GLY A 961 40.47 63.58 3.66
C GLY A 961 39.42 63.99 4.67
N GLY A 962 39.88 64.30 5.89
CA GLY A 962 39.05 64.59 7.06
C GLY A 962 39.04 63.48 8.10
N ASP A 963 39.83 62.43 7.91
CA ASP A 963 39.82 61.21 8.70
C ASP A 963 41.07 61.09 9.58
N THR A 964 41.06 60.11 10.49
CA THR A 964 42.18 59.83 11.38
C THR A 964 42.39 58.34 11.45
N GLY A 965 43.64 57.89 11.35
CA GLY A 965 43.94 56.49 11.59
C GLY A 965 45.40 56.13 11.71
N ASN A 966 45.64 54.92 12.21
CA ASN A 966 46.96 54.33 12.41
C ASN A 966 46.93 52.82 12.15
N VAL A 967 47.98 52.30 11.51
CA VAL A 967 48.29 50.86 11.56
C VAL A 967 49.05 50.57 12.84
N ARG A 968 48.53 49.65 13.65
CA ARG A 968 49.05 49.35 15.00
C ARG A 968 49.56 47.92 15.11
N ALA A 969 48.82 46.94 14.59
CA ALA A 969 49.21 45.54 14.66
C ALA A 969 48.63 44.74 13.49
N PHE A 970 49.46 43.93 12.84
CA PHE A 970 48.99 42.95 11.87
C PHE A 970 49.96 41.78 11.77
N SER A 971 49.49 40.65 11.25
CA SER A 971 50.28 39.46 11.01
C SER A 971 50.11 38.98 9.58
N LEU A 972 51.21 38.63 8.93
CA LEU A 972 51.25 37.90 7.68
C LEU A 972 51.43 36.41 8.00
N ILE A 973 50.49 35.58 7.54
CA ILE A 973 50.51 34.13 7.76
C ILE A 973 50.77 33.48 6.39
N ILE A 974 51.83 32.69 6.28
CA ILE A 974 52.21 32.01 5.05
C ILE A 974 52.16 30.52 5.29
N THR A 975 51.28 29.82 4.58
CA THR A 975 51.15 28.36 4.65
C THR A 975 52.07 27.71 3.62
N THR A 976 52.91 26.76 4.04
CA THR A 976 53.79 26.00 3.15
C THR A 976 53.54 24.49 3.27
N GLN A 977 53.71 23.73 2.19
CA GLN A 977 53.57 22.27 2.20
C GLN A 977 54.64 21.60 1.33
N LYS A 978 55.27 20.53 1.84
CA LYS A 978 56.30 19.77 1.13
C LYS A 978 55.69 19.04 -0.07
N ALA A 979 56.28 19.22 -1.25
CA ALA A 979 55.80 18.54 -2.44
C ALA A 979 56.45 17.15 -2.60
N ARG A 980 55.58 16.13 -2.77
CA ARG A 980 55.84 14.73 -3.14
C ARG A 980 56.07 13.77 -1.96
N PHE A 981 55.45 12.58 -2.10
CA PHE A 981 55.30 11.45 -1.17
C PHE A 981 54.02 11.52 -0.31
N CYS A 982 53.08 10.62 -0.63
CA CYS A 982 51.90 10.37 0.19
C CYS A 982 52.38 9.62 1.47
N GLN A 983 52.01 10.12 2.64
CA GLN A 983 52.39 9.66 3.98
C GLN A 983 51.11 9.27 4.74
N PRO A 984 51.18 8.32 5.68
CA PRO A 984 50.01 7.57 6.18
C PRO A 984 48.94 8.46 6.82
N ALA A 985 47.69 7.98 6.81
CA ALA A 985 46.68 8.41 7.77
C ALA A 985 47.21 8.10 9.18
N GLY A 986 47.15 9.07 10.09
CA GLY A 986 47.70 8.93 11.45
C GLY A 986 47.32 7.62 12.12
N SER A 987 48.31 6.95 12.74
CA SER A 987 48.07 5.74 13.53
C SER A 987 47.03 6.03 14.62
N PRO A 988 46.14 5.10 14.94
CA PRO A 988 45.36 5.16 16.18
C PRO A 988 46.33 5.34 17.36
N CYS A 989 46.00 6.21 18.31
CA CYS A 989 46.82 6.38 19.51
C CYS A 989 47.02 5.02 20.19
N ASP A 990 48.25 4.80 20.65
CA ASP A 990 48.69 3.53 21.22
C ASP A 990 49.14 3.79 22.66
N PRO A 991 48.38 3.28 23.66
CA PRO A 991 48.60 3.57 25.07
C PRO A 991 49.76 2.79 25.70
N ASP A 992 50.43 1.87 24.98
CA ASP A 992 51.73 1.30 25.38
C ASP A 992 52.83 2.32 25.02
N TYR A 993 52.97 3.32 25.87
CA TYR A 993 53.79 4.51 25.63
C TYR A 993 55.29 4.24 25.87
N ASN A 994 55.60 3.34 26.80
CA ASN A 994 56.98 2.96 27.12
C ASN A 994 57.52 1.82 26.22
N GLN A 995 56.65 1.18 25.41
CA GLN A 995 56.93 0.12 24.44
C GLN A 995 57.47 -1.18 25.06
N ASP A 996 57.05 -1.52 26.27
CA ASP A 996 57.43 -2.77 26.93
C ASP A 996 56.47 -3.94 26.64
N GLY A 997 55.37 -3.66 25.93
CA GLY A 997 54.37 -4.65 25.54
C GLY A 997 53.21 -4.80 26.53
N ALA A 998 53.19 -4.02 27.61
CA ALA A 998 52.07 -3.91 28.54
C ALA A 998 51.49 -2.49 28.50
N VAL A 999 50.18 -2.37 28.69
CA VAL A 999 49.50 -1.09 28.90
C VAL A 999 49.18 -0.98 30.39
N ASP A 1000 50.04 -0.31 31.14
CA ASP A 1000 49.93 -0.23 32.59
C ASP A 1000 50.46 1.09 33.19
N GLN A 1001 50.58 1.14 34.51
CA GLN A 1001 51.03 2.36 35.21
C GLN A 1001 52.47 2.78 34.81
N GLY A 1002 53.28 1.84 34.31
CA GLY A 1002 54.62 2.11 33.79
C GLY A 1002 54.61 3.05 32.57
N ASP A 1003 53.55 3.05 31.75
CA ASP A 1003 53.39 3.97 30.62
C ASP A 1003 53.13 5.40 31.08
N VAL A 1004 52.26 5.55 32.07
CA VAL A 1004 51.93 6.84 32.68
C VAL A 1004 53.15 7.43 33.38
N ASP A 1005 53.85 6.63 34.18
CA ASP A 1005 55.06 7.07 34.90
C ASP A 1005 56.18 7.47 33.92
N TYR A 1006 56.27 6.78 32.77
CA TYR A 1006 57.19 7.12 31.70
C TYR A 1006 56.85 8.47 31.06
N LEU A 1007 55.59 8.69 30.67
CA LEU A 1007 55.15 9.95 30.06
C LEU A 1007 55.34 11.14 31.02
N ILE A 1008 55.02 10.96 32.32
CA ILE A 1008 55.28 11.97 33.36
C ILE A 1008 56.78 12.31 33.43
N ASN A 1009 57.66 11.31 33.35
CA ASN A 1009 59.11 11.54 33.35
C ASN A 1009 59.56 12.34 32.13
N VAL A 1010 59.03 12.01 30.94
CA VAL A 1010 59.35 12.72 29.69
C VAL A 1010 58.86 14.17 29.73
N ILE A 1011 57.63 14.42 30.16
CA ILE A 1011 57.06 15.78 30.27
C ILE A 1011 57.84 16.61 31.30
N ALA A 1012 58.35 15.99 32.37
CA ALA A 1012 59.23 16.64 33.33
C ALA A 1012 60.67 16.90 32.80
N GLY A 1013 60.96 16.64 31.53
CA GLY A 1013 62.26 16.87 30.88
C GLY A 1013 63.22 15.69 30.98
N GLY A 1014 62.73 14.50 31.32
CA GLY A 1014 63.48 13.26 31.32
C GLY A 1014 63.82 12.73 29.92
N ALA A 1015 64.64 11.69 29.85
CA ALA A 1015 65.01 11.09 28.58
C ALA A 1015 63.80 10.36 27.96
N ASN A 1016 63.60 10.54 26.65
CA ASN A 1016 62.56 9.86 25.87
C ASN A 1016 63.18 8.88 24.85
N PRO A 1017 63.72 7.73 25.30
CA PRO A 1017 64.28 6.73 24.39
C PRO A 1017 63.23 6.00 23.53
N SER A 1018 61.93 6.04 23.87
CA SER A 1018 60.87 5.47 23.04
C SER A 1018 60.59 6.33 21.81
N GLY A 1019 60.95 7.63 21.86
CA GLY A 1019 60.84 8.58 20.76
C GLY A 1019 59.40 8.96 20.41
N ARG A 1020 58.42 8.57 21.25
CA ARG A 1020 57.00 8.94 21.08
C ARG A 1020 56.78 10.41 21.42
N ASP A 1021 55.79 11.03 20.77
CA ASP A 1021 55.44 12.42 21.03
C ASP A 1021 54.84 12.57 22.43
N PRO A 1022 55.41 13.41 23.33
CA PRO A 1022 54.87 13.61 24.67
C PRO A 1022 53.53 14.35 24.70
N ASP A 1023 53.11 14.95 23.59
CA ASP A 1023 51.74 15.44 23.37
C ASP A 1023 50.84 14.27 22.92
N PHE A 1024 50.38 13.48 23.91
CA PHE A 1024 49.60 12.26 23.69
C PHE A 1024 48.18 12.57 23.19
N ASN A 1025 47.58 13.69 23.63
CA ASN A 1025 46.23 14.08 23.24
C ASN A 1025 46.19 14.93 21.95
N GLN A 1026 47.37 15.30 21.41
CA GLN A 1026 47.58 16.05 20.17
C GLN A 1026 46.99 17.46 20.17
N ASP A 1027 46.93 18.12 21.34
CA ASP A 1027 46.45 19.50 21.46
C ASP A 1027 47.53 20.57 21.21
N GLY A 1028 48.77 20.14 20.98
CA GLY A 1028 49.92 20.96 20.62
C GLY A 1028 50.82 21.31 21.80
N VAL A 1029 50.53 20.85 23.02
CA VAL A 1029 51.32 21.13 24.22
C VAL A 1029 51.42 19.92 25.14
N ALA A 1030 52.63 19.38 25.30
CA ALA A 1030 52.93 18.29 26.23
C ALA A 1030 52.83 18.76 27.70
N ASP A 1031 51.69 18.52 28.36
CA ASP A 1031 51.41 18.90 29.74
C ASP A 1031 50.60 17.85 30.54
N GLN A 1032 50.01 18.25 31.67
CA GLN A 1032 49.27 17.33 32.54
C GLN A 1032 48.03 16.73 31.85
N THR A 1033 47.45 17.40 30.85
CA THR A 1033 46.29 16.89 30.10
C THR A 1033 46.64 15.65 29.27
N ASP A 1034 47.88 15.52 28.81
CA ASP A 1034 48.39 14.32 28.13
C ASP A 1034 48.51 13.13 29.07
N VAL A 1035 48.99 13.39 30.28
CA VAL A 1035 49.07 12.39 31.34
C VAL A 1035 47.67 11.90 31.70
N ASP A 1036 46.72 12.82 31.88
CA ASP A 1036 45.34 12.48 32.23
C ASP A 1036 44.66 11.68 31.11
N ALA A 1037 44.93 12.04 29.85
CA ALA A 1037 44.48 11.33 28.67
C ALA A 1037 45.05 9.91 28.58
N LEU A 1038 46.34 9.73 28.84
CA LEU A 1038 46.99 8.42 28.86
C LEU A 1038 46.50 7.57 30.05
N VAL A 1039 46.31 8.16 31.24
CA VAL A 1039 45.75 7.47 32.41
C VAL A 1039 44.36 6.92 32.10
N ASN A 1040 43.51 7.70 31.42
CA ASN A 1040 42.19 7.24 31.00
C ASN A 1040 42.29 6.07 30.02
N ALA A 1041 43.19 6.15 29.03
CA ALA A 1041 43.40 5.07 28.06
C ALA A 1041 43.92 3.78 28.72
N VAL A 1042 44.87 3.88 29.65
CA VAL A 1042 45.40 2.74 30.44
C VAL A 1042 44.31 2.10 31.32
N ALA A 1043 43.38 2.90 31.83
CA ALA A 1043 42.22 2.40 32.59
C ALA A 1043 41.13 1.74 31.71
N GLY A 1044 41.37 1.58 30.40
CA GLY A 1044 40.42 1.02 29.44
C GLY A 1044 39.43 2.03 28.86
N GLY A 1045 39.67 3.32 29.08
CA GLY A 1045 38.97 4.42 28.41
C GLY A 1045 39.31 4.52 26.92
N GLY A 1046 38.44 5.19 26.17
CA GLY A 1046 38.69 5.48 24.76
C GLY A 1046 39.91 6.38 24.56
N CYS A 1047 40.59 6.16 23.44
CA CYS A 1047 41.80 6.85 23.06
C CYS A 1047 41.43 8.27 22.53
N PRO A 1048 42.16 9.36 22.89
CA PRO A 1048 41.77 10.75 22.59
C PRO A 1048 41.67 11.10 21.12
#